data_AF-A0A953H9M9-F1
#
_entry.id   AF-A0A953H9M9-F1
#
_cell.length_a   1.000
_cell.length_b   1.000
_cell.length_c   1.000
_cell.angle_alpha   90.00
_cell.angle_beta   90.00
_cell.angle_gamma   90.00
#
_symmetry.space_group_name_H-M   'P 1'
#
loop_
_entity.id
_entity.type
_entity.pdbx_description
1 polymer ?
#
loop_
_entity_poly.entity_id
_entity_poly.type
_entity_poly.pdbx_seq_one_letter_code
_entity_poly.pdbx_strand_id
1 'polypeptide(L)'
;MTPLILMVCHLCAADSQLTSWQVTSATQFARVREVVGGAEVTTWPAVGYTNNGGGQATPAYSDIQEVLYSTNYVYVYGNNLASHVMGPWYNNAGKTVLFGRWPSSLPNQFRFPRTPTAATTSTRTAVGGDMALLVNGVVCYNYGDAYSYKNSTSSEVSPGGDGIWNRLAYVAEVLTFDPANSHQPDSGQYHTHLNPIALRYQLGDNVAYNSGTDTYSETTASAHHSPIIGWAYDGYPIYGPWGYTIAMNSGSGVSRMRSGFVLRNGTNGTTNLNVTGRHSLPQWAADAQGRSTSLISSQYGPNTGGPGSQVLGRYAEDYDHLADLVSTQTYDLDRYNGRTCVTPEYPGGTYAYFVTVKADGTPAFPNMVGGQFYGVASGGRFQQTTETLSQQFTNIGLDFQDGSNAELNYTINPVKGPPDQALGRVAMVPNQTNGTIAYTSIALSLTGTHTGLSNIRLMRTDSASYANPTQFGQPISSDPGNSTISFADSYTTIGTFYLWLRGDVATTATGNLLARVTGVSQAGGNLTGFSSNEAMSNGPALFSSAYIWNVNGSGDYQIAGNWTPTRSSPSPGDELIIDGALTAGPVTLTNCNSEAITTLTVTNGVSASLYSSGAKQLTILGSATIGSGSALNLYNNVTLNLEIPTVTANGDLRFWSGSQCNTKLAMITGSGYFSAEAGSTLEIENSDGIVASGASGQIQTTTRSFSSQASYVYSGTTQATGSGLPTTVADLLAYSDILNLSNNLTVNGNLDVGCTLQTAAKTLTLNGTAVVEDVSALVVQSSGALYTSGTVITGNGEVHVMVGGTLETKNASGIASSGATGAVQTATRTFDSGSNYVFDSSSPQVSGNALPLSVGNLSCGDLTLSTDTNVNGALQVDLGRTLGSGAYTLGLNGTTQFVGNATLNIANGGRLNTNQVVVNGGTNSSLVVDAGATLETKNAAGLHFDQMQISNISLSSSAKYVYDGSSAQNTGFHLPATVDTLTISNPTTVTLSGATTATTQLVLNQGCLDTNGATIVVNTDGQNAVTRSNNAFIKGTLKRYFDRNLGDTFRIYPVGTSVYAGVDIYNSPASAQTGYVTVSTTDGDPPSAVAPSGVLDRYWTVTATGFNPAGLELQFHYLDSDVTGTLNENTMVLARYNAGAWEEITPDFRDTSSNIITEFSVPGFSVWTAANPGAAPVNLSRFHLD
;
A
#
# COMPACT_ATOMS: atom_id res chain seq x y z
N MET A 1 -2.40 51.01 -32.02
CA MET A 1 -1.68 49.73 -31.99
C MET A 1 -2.57 48.72 -31.29
N THR A 2 -3.29 47.93 -32.05
CA THR A 2 -4.14 46.83 -31.59
C THR A 2 -3.44 45.55 -32.00
N PRO A 3 -3.09 44.62 -31.09
CA PRO A 3 -2.39 43.41 -31.48
C PRO A 3 -3.39 42.44 -32.11
N LEU A 4 -3.06 42.04 -33.33
CA LEU A 4 -3.68 40.98 -34.10
C LEU A 4 -3.42 39.66 -33.38
N ILE A 5 -4.44 39.07 -32.74
CA ILE A 5 -4.37 37.71 -32.21
C ILE A 5 -4.51 36.76 -33.40
N LEU A 6 -3.38 36.20 -33.83
CA LEU A 6 -3.30 35.13 -34.82
C LEU A 6 -3.85 33.85 -34.17
N MET A 7 -5.07 33.46 -34.55
CA MET A 7 -5.68 32.21 -34.14
C MET A 7 -4.96 31.07 -34.88
N VAL A 8 -3.95 30.48 -34.23
CA VAL A 8 -3.30 29.25 -34.73
C VAL A 8 -4.28 28.10 -34.49
N CYS A 9 -5.03 27.77 -35.54
CA CYS A 9 -5.72 26.48 -35.64
C CYS A 9 -4.67 25.38 -35.54
N HIS A 10 -4.53 24.79 -34.36
CA HIS A 10 -3.83 23.52 -34.20
C HIS A 10 -4.68 22.47 -34.92
N LEU A 11 -4.24 22.08 -36.12
CA LEU A 11 -4.62 20.80 -36.70
C LEU A 11 -4.30 19.75 -35.62
N CYS A 12 -5.34 19.19 -35.01
CA CYS A 12 -5.22 18.03 -34.13
C CYS A 12 -4.51 16.94 -34.94
N ALA A 13 -3.24 16.67 -34.62
CA ALA A 13 -2.51 15.55 -35.19
C ALA A 13 -3.21 14.26 -34.72
N ALA A 14 -3.49 13.35 -35.64
CA ALA A 14 -4.09 12.06 -35.31
C ALA A 14 -3.17 11.31 -34.33
N ASP A 15 -3.75 10.70 -33.30
CA ASP A 15 -3.00 9.89 -32.34
C ASP A 15 -2.42 8.66 -33.04
N SER A 16 -1.13 8.75 -33.36
CA SER A 16 -0.44 7.76 -34.18
C SER A 16 -0.33 6.40 -33.51
N GLN A 17 -0.39 6.34 -32.17
CA GLN A 17 -0.40 5.09 -31.41
C GLN A 17 -1.74 4.36 -31.49
N LEU A 18 -2.84 5.07 -31.81
CA LEU A 18 -4.14 4.48 -32.06
C LEU A 18 -4.38 4.13 -33.52
N THR A 19 -3.68 4.80 -34.45
CA THR A 19 -3.96 4.67 -35.89
C THR A 19 -2.93 3.86 -36.67
N SER A 20 -1.79 3.47 -36.08
CA SER A 20 -0.73 2.74 -36.79
C SER A 20 -1.01 1.25 -37.00
N TRP A 21 -2.01 0.68 -36.32
CA TRP A 21 -2.30 -0.76 -36.32
C TRP A 21 -2.87 -1.25 -37.68
N GLN A 22 -2.42 -2.42 -38.13
CA GLN A 22 -2.93 -3.07 -39.35
C GLN A 22 -4.31 -3.68 -39.08
N VAL A 23 -5.34 -2.92 -39.40
CA VAL A 23 -6.75 -3.30 -39.20
C VAL A 23 -7.48 -3.60 -40.51
N THR A 24 -6.95 -3.14 -41.65
CA THR A 24 -7.59 -3.33 -42.98
C THR A 24 -7.54 -4.77 -43.47
N SER A 25 -6.46 -5.48 -43.13
CA SER A 25 -6.26 -6.88 -43.49
C SER A 25 -6.75 -7.82 -42.38
N ALA A 26 -7.31 -7.28 -41.30
CA ALA A 26 -7.83 -8.06 -40.17
C ALA A 26 -8.93 -9.06 -40.58
N THR A 27 -9.65 -8.78 -41.68
CA THR A 27 -10.71 -9.65 -42.19
C THR A 27 -10.21 -10.73 -43.18
N GLN A 28 -8.91 -10.78 -43.46
CA GLN A 28 -8.32 -11.79 -44.36
C GLN A 28 -7.91 -13.01 -43.55
N PHE A 29 -8.01 -14.20 -44.13
CA PHE A 29 -7.41 -15.39 -43.51
C PHE A 29 -5.89 -15.35 -43.67
N ALA A 30 -5.19 -15.63 -42.57
CA ALA A 30 -3.76 -15.85 -42.58
C ALA A 30 -3.39 -16.99 -43.54
N ARG A 31 -2.23 -16.87 -44.18
CA ARG A 31 -1.77 -17.82 -45.19
C ARG A 31 -0.35 -18.28 -44.94
N VAL A 32 -0.12 -19.55 -45.25
CA VAL A 32 1.22 -20.17 -45.22
C VAL A 32 1.55 -20.71 -46.60
N ARG A 33 2.82 -20.57 -47.00
CA ARG A 33 3.43 -21.46 -48.01
C ARG A 33 4.20 -22.55 -47.31
N GLU A 34 3.83 -23.81 -47.57
CA GLU A 34 4.43 -24.96 -46.90
C GLU A 34 5.79 -25.35 -47.52
N VAL A 35 5.99 -25.05 -48.81
CA VAL A 35 7.24 -25.30 -49.56
C VAL A 35 7.49 -24.19 -50.58
N VAL A 36 8.75 -24.02 -50.99
CA VAL A 36 9.13 -23.06 -52.05
C VAL A 36 8.36 -23.34 -53.34
N GLY A 37 7.71 -22.31 -53.89
CA GLY A 37 6.90 -22.41 -55.10
C GLY A 37 5.54 -23.10 -54.93
N GLY A 38 5.17 -23.48 -53.70
CA GLY A 38 3.86 -24.05 -53.38
C GLY A 38 2.72 -23.02 -53.39
N ALA A 39 1.48 -23.52 -53.45
CA ALA A 39 0.29 -22.71 -53.28
C ALA A 39 0.18 -22.19 -51.84
N GLU A 40 -0.42 -21.01 -51.68
CA GLU A 40 -0.76 -20.48 -50.36
C GLU A 40 -1.98 -21.23 -49.80
N VAL A 41 -1.91 -21.64 -48.54
CA VAL A 41 -2.98 -22.34 -47.85
C VAL A 41 -3.42 -21.60 -46.60
N THR A 42 -4.70 -21.70 -46.25
CA THR A 42 -5.30 -21.08 -45.05
C THR A 42 -5.41 -22.06 -43.87
N THR A 43 -5.07 -23.32 -44.09
CA THR A 43 -4.93 -24.36 -43.06
C THR A 43 -3.63 -25.11 -43.30
N TRP A 44 -2.94 -25.50 -42.23
CA TRP A 44 -1.62 -26.12 -42.30
C TRP A 44 -1.28 -26.90 -41.01
N PRO A 45 -0.35 -27.86 -41.05
CA PRO A 45 0.19 -28.43 -42.27
C PRO A 45 -0.80 -29.36 -42.98
N ALA A 46 -0.75 -29.41 -44.30
CA ALA A 46 -1.48 -30.37 -45.11
C ALA A 46 -1.01 -31.81 -44.83
N VAL A 47 -1.91 -32.76 -45.06
CA VAL A 47 -1.65 -34.20 -44.86
C VAL A 47 -0.42 -34.62 -45.69
N GLY A 48 0.61 -35.14 -45.02
CA GLY A 48 1.86 -35.60 -45.65
C GLY A 48 3.10 -34.78 -45.30
N TYR A 49 2.96 -33.60 -44.70
CA TYR A 49 4.09 -32.84 -44.14
C TYR A 49 4.37 -33.20 -42.69
N THR A 50 5.64 -33.09 -42.28
CA THR A 50 6.06 -33.33 -40.89
C THR A 50 5.50 -32.24 -39.97
N ASN A 51 4.77 -32.64 -38.93
CA ASN A 51 4.31 -31.75 -37.86
C ASN A 51 4.96 -32.12 -36.53
N ASN A 52 5.92 -31.31 -36.10
CA ASN A 52 6.64 -31.42 -34.84
C ASN A 52 6.15 -30.40 -33.79
N GLY A 53 5.15 -29.57 -34.11
CA GLY A 53 4.60 -28.54 -33.21
C GLY A 53 3.81 -27.46 -33.95
N GLY A 54 2.72 -27.00 -33.33
CA GLY A 54 1.81 -25.97 -33.85
C GLY A 54 0.94 -26.40 -35.05
N GLY A 55 0.51 -25.41 -35.85
CA GLY A 55 -0.39 -25.57 -36.98
C GLY A 55 -1.75 -24.87 -36.82
N GLN A 56 -2.52 -24.85 -37.90
CA GLN A 56 -3.81 -24.19 -38.01
C GLN A 56 -4.79 -25.08 -38.78
N ALA A 57 -5.65 -25.79 -38.04
CA ALA A 57 -6.59 -26.76 -38.63
C ALA A 57 -7.81 -26.12 -39.31
N THR A 58 -8.17 -24.90 -38.90
CA THR A 58 -9.27 -24.10 -39.45
C THR A 58 -8.75 -22.73 -39.87
N PRO A 59 -9.24 -22.09 -40.95
CA PRO A 59 -8.79 -20.75 -41.31
C PRO A 59 -8.91 -19.77 -40.13
N ALA A 60 -7.86 -18.99 -39.87
CA ALA A 60 -7.83 -17.97 -38.83
C ALA A 60 -7.57 -16.60 -39.45
N TYR A 61 -8.25 -15.56 -38.96
CA TYR A 61 -8.05 -14.20 -39.44
C TYR A 61 -6.63 -13.70 -39.15
N SER A 62 -6.04 -12.89 -40.02
CA SER A 62 -4.71 -12.30 -39.82
C SER A 62 -4.78 -10.98 -39.07
N ASP A 63 -3.64 -10.51 -38.56
CA ASP A 63 -3.40 -9.19 -37.99
C ASP A 63 -4.20 -8.83 -36.73
N ILE A 64 -4.34 -7.54 -36.43
CA ILE A 64 -4.97 -7.02 -35.22
C ILE A 64 -6.48 -7.22 -35.29
N GLN A 65 -7.03 -7.85 -34.24
CA GLN A 65 -8.46 -8.14 -34.13
C GLN A 65 -9.18 -7.06 -33.31
N GLU A 66 -8.51 -6.37 -32.39
CA GLU A 66 -9.14 -5.28 -31.63
C GLU A 66 -8.09 -4.29 -31.10
N VAL A 67 -8.46 -3.02 -31.06
CA VAL A 67 -7.71 -1.92 -30.47
C VAL A 67 -8.66 -1.16 -29.54
N LEU A 68 -8.31 -1.10 -28.26
CA LEU A 68 -8.97 -0.30 -27.24
C LEU A 68 -7.98 0.70 -26.66
N TYR A 69 -8.46 1.72 -25.96
CA TYR A 69 -7.58 2.66 -25.28
C TYR A 69 -8.22 3.28 -24.05
N SER A 70 -7.40 3.65 -23.08
CA SER A 70 -7.75 4.52 -21.97
C SER A 70 -6.97 5.83 -22.08
N THR A 71 -7.03 6.69 -21.07
CA THR A 71 -6.12 7.84 -20.98
C THR A 71 -4.66 7.41 -20.85
N ASN A 72 -4.38 6.23 -20.29
CA ASN A 72 -3.04 5.81 -19.88
C ASN A 72 -2.42 4.80 -20.85
N TYR A 73 -3.22 3.91 -21.46
CA TYR A 73 -2.73 2.80 -22.27
C TYR A 73 -3.52 2.63 -23.58
N VAL A 74 -2.84 2.11 -24.61
CA VAL A 74 -3.46 1.46 -25.77
C VAL A 74 -3.43 -0.04 -25.54
N TYR A 75 -4.57 -0.71 -25.71
CA TYR A 75 -4.74 -2.15 -25.61
C TYR A 75 -4.97 -2.74 -26.99
N VAL A 76 -4.31 -3.85 -27.28
CA VAL A 76 -4.31 -4.46 -28.61
C VAL A 76 -4.52 -5.96 -28.46
N TYR A 77 -5.49 -6.49 -29.20
CA TYR A 77 -5.81 -7.90 -29.26
C TYR A 77 -5.57 -8.40 -30.68
N GLY A 78 -4.90 -9.53 -30.79
CA GLY A 78 -4.60 -10.21 -32.04
C GLY A 78 -4.49 -11.71 -31.83
N ASN A 79 -4.19 -12.44 -32.90
CA ASN A 79 -4.02 -13.89 -32.83
C ASN A 79 -2.62 -14.38 -33.25
N ASN A 80 -1.64 -13.49 -33.33
CA ASN A 80 -0.25 -13.80 -33.67
C ASN A 80 -0.01 -14.31 -35.10
N LEU A 81 -0.97 -14.15 -36.02
CA LEU A 81 -0.81 -14.52 -37.43
C LEU A 81 -0.82 -13.27 -38.31
N ALA A 82 0.06 -13.21 -39.30
CA ALA A 82 0.19 -12.04 -40.18
C ALA A 82 -0.59 -12.21 -41.49
N SER A 83 -0.93 -11.09 -42.12
CA SER A 83 -1.55 -11.04 -43.45
C SER A 83 -0.56 -11.23 -44.59
N HIS A 84 0.75 -11.04 -44.35
CA HIS A 84 1.76 -11.48 -45.31
C HIS A 84 1.81 -13.01 -45.33
N VAL A 85 2.18 -13.58 -46.48
CA VAL A 85 2.32 -15.03 -46.60
C VAL A 85 3.50 -15.48 -45.71
N MET A 86 3.20 -16.31 -44.73
CA MET A 86 4.18 -16.85 -43.78
C MET A 86 4.84 -18.12 -44.33
N GLY A 87 6.06 -18.41 -43.89
CA GLY A 87 6.80 -19.58 -44.33
C GLY A 87 7.26 -19.47 -45.79
N PRO A 88 7.83 -20.54 -46.36
CA PRO A 88 8.16 -21.82 -45.72
C PRO A 88 9.37 -21.76 -44.76
N TRP A 89 9.46 -22.70 -43.82
CA TRP A 89 10.57 -22.83 -42.86
C TRP A 89 11.36 -24.13 -43.08
N TYR A 90 12.68 -24.01 -43.10
CA TYR A 90 13.61 -25.13 -43.32
C TYR A 90 14.57 -25.28 -42.14
N ASN A 91 15.25 -26.42 -42.02
CA ASN A 91 16.31 -26.59 -41.01
C ASN A 91 17.71 -26.73 -41.64
N ASN A 92 17.82 -26.56 -42.95
CA ASN A 92 19.06 -26.69 -43.69
C ASN A 92 19.20 -25.62 -44.78
N ALA A 93 20.44 -25.18 -45.05
CA ALA A 93 20.73 -24.10 -45.99
C ALA A 93 20.26 -24.37 -47.44
N GLY A 94 20.21 -25.65 -47.84
CA GLY A 94 19.73 -26.07 -49.16
C GLY A 94 18.20 -25.96 -49.35
N LYS A 95 17.44 -25.63 -48.29
CA LYS A 95 15.97 -25.58 -48.28
C LYS A 95 15.33 -26.87 -48.81
N THR A 96 15.86 -28.02 -48.38
CA THR A 96 15.35 -29.34 -48.79
C THR A 96 14.72 -30.14 -47.65
N VAL A 97 14.93 -29.71 -46.40
CA VAL A 97 14.38 -30.37 -45.20
C VAL A 97 13.58 -29.36 -44.40
N LEU A 98 12.27 -29.60 -44.29
CA LEU A 98 11.36 -28.73 -43.56
C LEU A 98 11.72 -28.69 -42.07
N PHE A 99 11.56 -27.52 -41.47
CA PHE A 99 11.72 -27.36 -40.02
C PHE A 99 10.64 -28.14 -39.24
N GLY A 100 9.46 -28.27 -39.84
CA GLY A 100 8.36 -29.09 -39.32
C GLY A 100 7.62 -28.50 -38.12
N ARG A 101 7.93 -27.27 -37.72
CA ARG A 101 7.16 -26.50 -36.73
C ARG A 101 6.34 -25.46 -37.47
N TRP A 102 5.11 -25.21 -37.03
CA TRP A 102 4.14 -24.42 -37.78
C TRP A 102 3.49 -23.36 -36.89
N PRO A 103 3.18 -22.15 -37.41
CA PRO A 103 2.57 -21.12 -36.60
C PRO A 103 1.12 -21.52 -36.24
N SER A 104 0.63 -21.03 -35.11
CA SER A 104 -0.73 -21.27 -34.61
C SER A 104 -1.40 -19.95 -34.24
N SER A 105 -2.72 -19.89 -34.43
CA SER A 105 -3.53 -18.80 -33.87
C SER A 105 -3.49 -18.86 -32.34
N LEU A 106 -2.87 -17.85 -31.72
CA LEU A 106 -2.69 -17.75 -30.27
C LEU A 106 -3.28 -16.42 -29.76
N PRO A 107 -4.08 -16.43 -28.69
CA PRO A 107 -4.65 -15.19 -28.14
C PRO A 107 -3.52 -14.29 -27.62
N ASN A 108 -3.32 -13.17 -28.31
CA ASN A 108 -2.28 -12.19 -28.01
C ASN A 108 -2.94 -10.90 -27.54
N GLN A 109 -2.70 -10.51 -26.29
CA GLN A 109 -3.26 -9.30 -25.68
C GLN A 109 -2.12 -8.48 -25.09
N PHE A 110 -1.96 -7.24 -25.55
CA PHE A 110 -0.88 -6.34 -25.15
C PHE A 110 -1.39 -4.95 -24.79
N ARG A 111 -0.67 -4.26 -23.90
CA ARG A 111 -0.89 -2.85 -23.60
C ARG A 111 0.38 -2.01 -23.75
N PHE A 112 0.24 -0.75 -24.14
CA PHE A 112 1.34 0.20 -24.34
C PHE A 112 1.04 1.55 -23.69
N PRO A 113 1.97 2.15 -22.92
CA PRO A 113 1.72 3.44 -22.29
C PRO A 113 1.62 4.55 -23.34
N ARG A 114 0.66 5.47 -23.16
CA ARG A 114 0.38 6.60 -24.08
C ARG A 114 1.27 7.81 -23.86
N THR A 115 1.83 7.94 -22.67
CA THR A 115 2.73 9.03 -22.29
C THR A 115 4.07 8.45 -21.87
N PRO A 116 4.88 7.94 -22.81
CA PRO A 116 6.16 7.32 -22.49
C PRO A 116 7.12 8.36 -21.89
N THR A 117 7.84 7.99 -20.84
CA THR A 117 8.84 8.82 -20.16
C THR A 117 10.17 8.09 -20.11
N ALA A 118 11.28 8.83 -20.27
CA ALA A 118 12.62 8.28 -20.09
C ALA A 118 12.77 7.67 -18.69
N ALA A 119 13.40 6.50 -18.59
CA ALA A 119 13.62 5.85 -17.31
C ALA A 119 14.81 6.48 -16.56
N THR A 120 14.68 6.65 -15.24
CA THR A 120 15.83 6.96 -14.38
C THR A 120 16.74 5.75 -14.19
N THR A 121 16.15 4.55 -14.25
CA THR A 121 16.82 3.25 -14.17
C THR A 121 16.27 2.36 -15.28
N SER A 122 17.10 2.00 -16.26
CA SER A 122 16.66 1.24 -17.44
C SER A 122 16.39 -0.24 -17.12
N THR A 123 15.25 -0.75 -17.57
CA THR A 123 14.88 -2.18 -17.45
C THR A 123 15.51 -3.00 -18.56
N ARG A 124 16.11 -4.15 -18.22
CA ARG A 124 16.71 -5.09 -19.19
C ARG A 124 15.65 -5.79 -20.04
N THR A 125 15.88 -5.91 -21.35
CA THR A 125 15.03 -6.74 -22.22
C THR A 125 15.28 -8.23 -21.93
N ALA A 126 14.22 -9.01 -21.78
CA ALA A 126 14.34 -10.44 -21.46
C ALA A 126 15.02 -11.20 -22.61
N VAL A 127 16.10 -11.93 -22.33
CA VAL A 127 16.86 -12.70 -23.33
C VAL A 127 16.00 -13.85 -23.87
N GLY A 128 15.71 -13.83 -25.17
CA GLY A 128 14.76 -14.75 -25.80
C GLY A 128 13.30 -14.53 -25.39
N GLY A 129 12.98 -13.36 -24.85
CA GLY A 129 11.62 -12.95 -24.51
C GLY A 129 11.10 -11.85 -25.43
N ASP A 130 9.80 -11.62 -25.36
CA ASP A 130 9.13 -10.55 -26.10
C ASP A 130 9.43 -9.17 -25.49
N MET A 131 9.53 -8.16 -26.37
CA MET A 131 9.89 -6.79 -25.98
C MET A 131 9.05 -5.72 -26.67
N ALA A 132 8.33 -6.11 -27.72
CA ALA A 132 7.52 -5.24 -28.54
C ALA A 132 6.45 -6.02 -29.31
N LEU A 133 5.45 -5.31 -29.81
CA LEU A 133 4.47 -5.84 -30.76
C LEU A 133 4.56 -5.06 -32.06
N LEU A 134 4.65 -5.78 -33.17
CA LEU A 134 4.56 -5.17 -34.50
C LEU A 134 3.12 -4.76 -34.81
N VAL A 135 2.93 -3.78 -35.68
CA VAL A 135 1.60 -3.21 -35.97
C VAL A 135 0.62 -4.22 -36.59
N ASN A 136 1.10 -5.36 -37.09
CA ASN A 136 0.31 -6.49 -37.58
C ASN A 136 0.11 -7.61 -36.54
N GLY A 137 0.43 -7.38 -35.26
CA GLY A 137 0.19 -8.36 -34.19
C GLY A 137 1.22 -9.48 -34.08
N VAL A 138 2.28 -9.46 -34.91
CA VAL A 138 3.44 -10.36 -34.75
C VAL A 138 4.32 -9.87 -33.61
N VAL A 139 4.73 -10.80 -32.74
CA VAL A 139 5.54 -10.49 -31.57
C VAL A 139 7.00 -10.30 -31.97
N CYS A 140 7.65 -9.31 -31.35
CA CYS A 140 9.05 -9.01 -31.54
C CYS A 140 9.84 -9.44 -30.29
N TYR A 141 10.78 -10.35 -30.50
CA TYR A 141 11.67 -10.89 -29.48
C TYR A 141 12.98 -10.12 -29.46
N ASN A 142 13.63 -10.10 -28.30
CA ASN A 142 14.96 -9.50 -28.20
C ASN A 142 16.01 -10.26 -29.03
N TYR A 143 17.23 -9.71 -29.10
CA TYR A 143 18.30 -10.24 -29.95
C TYR A 143 18.74 -11.69 -29.64
N GLY A 144 18.32 -12.27 -28.51
CA GLY A 144 18.72 -13.61 -28.08
C GLY A 144 17.67 -14.68 -28.33
N ASP A 145 18.07 -15.95 -28.24
CA ASP A 145 17.23 -17.14 -28.48
C ASP A 145 16.96 -17.99 -27.21
N ALA A 146 17.05 -17.34 -26.04
CA ALA A 146 16.98 -17.94 -24.70
C ALA A 146 18.14 -18.88 -24.31
N TYR A 147 19.09 -19.19 -25.21
CA TYR A 147 20.30 -19.92 -24.82
C TYR A 147 21.36 -18.97 -24.25
N SER A 148 22.04 -19.42 -23.20
CA SER A 148 23.28 -18.80 -22.72
C SER A 148 24.33 -19.86 -22.43
N TYR A 149 25.60 -19.44 -22.46
CA TYR A 149 26.71 -20.32 -22.10
C TYR A 149 26.66 -20.67 -20.61
N LYS A 150 26.87 -21.94 -20.31
CA LYS A 150 27.02 -22.48 -18.96
C LYS A 150 28.47 -22.89 -18.75
N ASN A 151 29.20 -22.12 -17.96
CA ASN A 151 30.63 -22.30 -17.74
C ASN A 151 30.96 -23.68 -17.15
N SER A 152 30.17 -24.10 -16.15
CA SER A 152 30.38 -25.38 -15.44
C SER A 152 30.25 -26.63 -16.32
N THR A 153 29.46 -26.58 -17.40
CA THR A 153 29.27 -27.69 -18.35
C THR A 153 29.93 -27.44 -19.70
N SER A 154 30.54 -26.27 -19.88
CA SER A 154 31.15 -25.83 -21.15
C SER A 154 30.21 -25.97 -22.35
N SER A 155 28.92 -25.70 -22.15
CA SER A 155 27.86 -25.91 -23.14
C SER A 155 26.87 -24.75 -23.16
N GLU A 156 26.14 -24.61 -24.26
CA GLU A 156 25.01 -23.69 -24.32
C GLU A 156 23.74 -24.40 -23.88
N VAL A 157 22.99 -23.77 -22.98
CA VAL A 157 21.86 -24.41 -22.31
C VAL A 157 20.65 -23.48 -22.34
N SER A 158 19.48 -24.05 -22.62
CA SER A 158 18.16 -23.43 -22.48
C SER A 158 17.13 -24.47 -22.00
N PRO A 159 16.34 -24.21 -20.93
CA PRO A 159 16.58 -23.16 -19.93
C PRO A 159 17.78 -23.52 -19.02
N GLY A 160 18.41 -22.52 -18.39
CA GLY A 160 19.37 -22.76 -17.30
C GLY A 160 20.86 -22.63 -17.63
N GLY A 161 21.22 -21.85 -18.66
CA GLY A 161 22.57 -21.28 -18.80
C GLY A 161 22.82 -20.13 -17.81
N ASP A 162 24.05 -19.59 -17.77
CA ASP A 162 24.47 -18.63 -16.73
C ASP A 162 23.94 -17.19 -16.95
N GLY A 163 23.31 -16.91 -18.10
CA GLY A 163 22.75 -15.59 -18.45
C GLY A 163 23.79 -14.47 -18.67
N ILE A 164 25.08 -14.84 -18.73
CA ILE A 164 26.22 -13.92 -18.88
C ILE A 164 26.57 -13.69 -20.34
N TRP A 165 26.75 -14.79 -21.08
CA TRP A 165 27.06 -14.81 -22.50
C TRP A 165 25.83 -15.35 -23.22
N ASN A 166 25.03 -14.43 -23.76
CA ASN A 166 23.69 -14.68 -24.30
C ASN A 166 23.77 -14.85 -25.81
N ARG A 167 23.32 -16.01 -26.32
CA ARG A 167 23.50 -16.38 -27.72
C ARG A 167 22.56 -15.57 -28.62
N LEU A 168 23.06 -15.11 -29.75
CA LEU A 168 22.28 -14.33 -30.71
C LEU A 168 21.41 -15.23 -31.61
N ALA A 169 20.12 -14.93 -31.67
CA ALA A 169 19.15 -15.65 -32.50
C ALA A 169 19.54 -15.62 -33.98
N TYR A 170 19.99 -14.48 -34.50
CA TYR A 170 20.47 -14.38 -35.89
C TYR A 170 21.56 -15.39 -36.23
N VAL A 171 22.48 -15.67 -35.32
CA VAL A 171 23.60 -16.58 -35.59
C VAL A 171 23.18 -18.04 -35.43
N ALA A 172 22.29 -18.32 -34.47
CA ALA A 172 21.89 -19.67 -34.12
C ALA A 172 20.71 -20.22 -34.94
N GLU A 173 19.81 -19.34 -35.39
CA GLU A 173 18.48 -19.73 -35.87
C GLU A 173 18.18 -19.24 -37.29
N VAL A 174 19.11 -18.55 -37.97
CA VAL A 174 18.89 -18.04 -39.34
C VAL A 174 18.41 -19.08 -40.34
N LEU A 175 18.79 -20.35 -40.15
CA LEU A 175 18.34 -21.44 -41.03
C LEU A 175 16.84 -21.68 -40.94
N THR A 176 16.22 -21.38 -39.80
CA THR A 176 14.81 -21.64 -39.52
C THR A 176 13.91 -20.43 -39.75
N PHE A 177 14.43 -19.30 -40.22
CA PHE A 177 13.61 -18.16 -40.61
C PHE A 177 12.98 -18.33 -42.00
N ASP A 178 11.76 -17.83 -42.14
CA ASP A 178 11.09 -17.68 -43.43
C ASP A 178 11.62 -16.45 -44.21
N PRO A 179 11.16 -16.20 -45.44
CA PRO A 179 11.55 -15.00 -46.20
C PRO A 179 11.19 -13.67 -45.51
N ALA A 180 10.29 -13.67 -44.52
CA ALA A 180 9.93 -12.50 -43.72
C ALA A 180 10.85 -12.28 -42.52
N ASN A 181 11.92 -13.08 -42.37
CA ASN A 181 12.84 -13.12 -41.22
C ASN A 181 12.13 -13.47 -39.90
N SER A 182 11.15 -14.37 -39.94
CA SER A 182 10.37 -14.78 -38.77
C SER A 182 10.25 -16.30 -38.70
N HIS A 183 9.99 -16.83 -37.51
CA HIS A 183 9.76 -18.25 -37.28
C HIS A 183 8.94 -18.52 -36.03
N GLN A 184 8.80 -19.79 -35.65
CA GLN A 184 8.01 -20.22 -34.51
C GLN A 184 8.67 -21.38 -33.76
N PRO A 185 8.54 -21.44 -32.42
CA PRO A 185 8.94 -22.61 -31.64
C PRO A 185 7.78 -23.63 -31.58
N ASP A 186 7.88 -24.66 -30.74
CA ASP A 186 6.82 -25.70 -30.60
C ASP A 186 5.46 -25.15 -30.18
N SER A 187 5.45 -24.00 -29.49
CA SER A 187 4.21 -23.34 -29.07
C SER A 187 3.41 -22.74 -30.24
N GLY A 188 3.99 -22.68 -31.44
CA GLY A 188 3.35 -22.07 -32.61
C GLY A 188 3.37 -20.54 -32.63
N GLN A 189 4.04 -19.88 -31.67
CA GLN A 189 4.16 -18.42 -31.68
C GLN A 189 5.09 -17.94 -32.79
N TYR A 190 4.52 -17.50 -33.90
CA TYR A 190 5.21 -16.76 -34.96
C TYR A 190 5.76 -15.44 -34.43
N HIS A 191 7.07 -15.23 -34.54
CA HIS A 191 7.76 -14.05 -34.02
C HIS A 191 9.02 -13.75 -34.86
N THR A 192 9.56 -12.54 -34.66
CA THR A 192 10.84 -12.12 -35.25
C THR A 192 11.81 -11.62 -34.19
N HIS A 193 13.11 -11.81 -34.43
CA HIS A 193 14.19 -11.19 -33.67
C HIS A 193 14.87 -10.04 -34.44
N LEU A 194 14.52 -9.88 -35.72
CA LEU A 194 15.31 -9.17 -36.71
C LEU A 194 14.45 -8.16 -37.48
N ASN A 195 14.98 -7.67 -38.60
CA ASN A 195 14.27 -6.81 -39.55
C ASN A 195 13.00 -7.52 -40.09
N PRO A 196 11.78 -7.08 -39.71
CA PRO A 196 10.52 -7.66 -40.19
C PRO A 196 10.23 -7.20 -41.61
N ILE A 197 10.99 -7.74 -42.56
CA ILE A 197 11.12 -7.18 -43.91
C ILE A 197 9.81 -7.29 -44.72
N ALA A 198 8.99 -8.31 -44.47
CA ALA A 198 7.69 -8.46 -45.13
C ALA A 198 6.67 -7.42 -44.65
N LEU A 199 6.58 -7.17 -43.34
CA LEU A 199 5.73 -6.11 -42.79
C LEU A 199 6.14 -4.74 -43.33
N ARG A 200 7.44 -4.47 -43.41
CA ARG A 200 7.97 -3.23 -43.98
C ARG A 200 7.53 -3.05 -45.44
N TYR A 201 7.54 -4.12 -46.25
CA TYR A 201 7.00 -4.09 -47.60
C TYR A 201 5.48 -3.79 -47.62
N GLN A 202 4.69 -4.43 -46.74
CA GLN A 202 3.24 -4.17 -46.64
C GLN A 202 2.93 -2.72 -46.27
N LEU A 203 3.77 -2.10 -45.44
CA LEU A 203 3.66 -0.70 -45.03
C LEU A 203 4.23 0.29 -46.07
N GLY A 204 4.71 -0.20 -47.22
CA GLY A 204 5.25 0.63 -48.29
C GLY A 204 6.62 1.24 -48.00
N ASP A 205 7.38 0.70 -47.03
CA ASP A 205 8.74 1.14 -46.72
C ASP A 205 9.71 0.81 -47.88
N ASN A 206 10.99 1.12 -47.68
CA ASN A 206 12.11 0.98 -48.62
C ASN A 206 12.51 -0.49 -48.94
N VAL A 207 11.54 -1.34 -49.25
CA VAL A 207 11.70 -2.78 -49.51
C VAL A 207 11.03 -3.14 -50.85
N ALA A 208 11.68 -4.01 -51.62
CA ALA A 208 11.11 -4.63 -52.81
C ALA A 208 10.79 -6.11 -52.55
N TYR A 209 9.70 -6.61 -53.15
CA TYR A 209 9.32 -8.02 -53.12
C TYR A 209 9.44 -8.63 -54.52
N ASN A 210 10.09 -9.78 -54.62
CA ASN A 210 10.17 -10.58 -55.84
C ASN A 210 9.28 -11.82 -55.70
N SER A 211 8.13 -11.81 -56.37
CA SER A 211 7.16 -12.91 -56.35
C SER A 211 7.66 -14.19 -57.02
N GLY A 212 8.67 -14.12 -57.88
CA GLY A 212 9.23 -15.31 -58.56
C GLY A 212 10.17 -16.12 -57.68
N THR A 213 10.84 -15.47 -56.72
CA THR A 213 11.74 -16.12 -55.74
C THR A 213 11.19 -16.13 -54.32
N ASP A 214 10.06 -15.46 -54.09
CA ASP A 214 9.43 -15.26 -52.78
C ASP A 214 10.41 -14.66 -51.76
N THR A 215 11.10 -13.59 -52.17
CA THR A 215 12.15 -12.95 -51.37
C THR A 215 11.98 -11.44 -51.33
N TYR A 216 12.36 -10.86 -50.20
CA TYR A 216 12.40 -9.41 -49.98
C TYR A 216 13.83 -8.90 -50.00
N SER A 217 14.04 -7.68 -50.49
CA SER A 217 15.33 -7.01 -50.49
C SER A 217 15.21 -5.51 -50.23
N GLU A 218 16.17 -4.92 -49.52
CA GLU A 218 16.26 -3.46 -49.36
C GLU A 218 16.38 -2.76 -50.72
N THR A 219 15.76 -1.60 -50.86
CA THR A 219 15.88 -0.75 -52.06
C THR A 219 16.07 0.71 -51.67
N THR A 220 16.80 1.47 -52.49
CA THR A 220 17.04 2.91 -52.31
C THR A 220 16.50 3.76 -53.46
N ALA A 221 15.76 3.15 -54.39
CA ALA A 221 15.30 3.81 -55.61
C ALA A 221 14.42 5.05 -55.36
N SER A 222 13.72 5.10 -54.22
CA SER A 222 12.98 6.28 -53.73
C SER A 222 13.00 6.32 -52.20
N ALA A 223 14.20 6.47 -51.63
CA ALA A 223 14.41 6.45 -50.20
C ALA A 223 13.52 7.49 -49.47
N HIS A 224 12.72 7.04 -48.51
CA HIS A 224 11.88 7.89 -47.66
C HIS A 224 11.94 7.45 -46.19
N HIS A 225 11.40 8.23 -45.27
CA HIS A 225 11.40 7.90 -43.85
C HIS A 225 10.57 6.63 -43.63
N SER A 226 11.09 5.66 -42.87
CA SER A 226 10.35 4.44 -42.59
C SER A 226 9.06 4.76 -41.81
N PRO A 227 7.98 3.99 -41.98
CA PRO A 227 6.77 4.11 -41.16
C PRO A 227 6.98 3.48 -39.78
N ILE A 228 6.04 3.74 -38.85
CA ILE A 228 5.95 2.98 -37.59
C ILE A 228 5.66 1.52 -37.91
N ILE A 229 6.51 0.62 -37.45
CA ILE A 229 6.38 -0.83 -37.66
C ILE A 229 5.95 -1.57 -36.38
N GLY A 230 6.05 -0.94 -35.22
CA GLY A 230 5.66 -1.52 -33.94
C GLY A 230 5.84 -0.59 -32.76
N TRP A 231 5.49 -1.08 -31.58
CA TRP A 231 5.56 -0.36 -30.31
C TRP A 231 6.33 -1.20 -29.28
N ALA A 232 7.32 -0.57 -28.63
CA ALA A 232 8.06 -1.19 -27.53
C ALA A 232 7.26 -1.11 -26.22
N TYR A 233 7.56 -2.00 -25.26
CA TYR A 233 6.83 -2.05 -23.97
C TYR A 233 6.95 -0.79 -23.11
N ASP A 234 7.91 0.09 -23.41
CA ASP A 234 8.03 1.41 -22.77
C ASP A 234 7.21 2.51 -23.47
N GLY A 235 6.45 2.17 -24.53
CA GLY A 235 5.53 3.05 -25.24
C GLY A 235 6.15 3.88 -26.36
N TYR A 236 7.46 3.77 -26.61
CA TYR A 236 8.09 4.48 -27.73
C TYR A 236 7.91 3.72 -29.07
N PRO A 237 7.76 4.45 -30.20
CA PRO A 237 7.59 3.84 -31.51
C PRO A 237 8.87 3.18 -32.02
N ILE A 238 8.68 2.11 -32.80
CA ILE A 238 9.74 1.41 -33.54
C ILE A 238 9.56 1.70 -35.03
N TYR A 239 10.62 2.16 -35.68
CA TYR A 239 10.66 2.44 -37.11
C TYR A 239 11.53 1.43 -37.86
N GLY A 240 11.31 1.32 -39.16
CA GLY A 240 12.27 0.69 -40.08
C GLY A 240 13.63 1.43 -40.10
N PRO A 241 14.59 0.97 -40.91
CA PRO A 241 15.99 1.41 -40.84
C PRO A 241 16.26 2.82 -41.39
N TRP A 242 15.26 3.52 -41.92
CA TRP A 242 15.44 4.83 -42.57
C TRP A 242 14.83 5.95 -41.74
N GLY A 243 15.65 6.93 -41.38
CA GLY A 243 15.23 8.14 -40.66
C GLY A 243 15.82 9.40 -41.29
N TYR A 244 15.42 10.57 -40.80
CA TYR A 244 16.02 11.83 -41.24
C TYR A 244 17.52 11.89 -40.93
N THR A 245 18.34 12.39 -41.87
CA THR A 245 19.79 12.46 -41.70
C THR A 245 20.18 13.36 -40.53
N ILE A 246 19.46 14.48 -40.34
CA ILE A 246 19.60 15.33 -39.17
C ILE A 246 18.39 15.07 -38.25
N ALA A 247 18.66 14.55 -37.06
CA ALA A 247 17.63 14.02 -36.15
C ALA A 247 16.46 14.98 -35.88
N MET A 248 16.73 16.29 -35.73
CA MET A 248 15.70 17.30 -35.42
C MET A 248 15.26 18.13 -36.63
N ASN A 249 15.46 17.65 -37.86
CA ASN A 249 15.11 18.39 -39.07
C ASN A 249 14.43 17.48 -40.11
N SER A 250 13.10 17.57 -40.20
CA SER A 250 12.28 16.83 -41.17
C SER A 250 12.46 17.31 -42.61
N GLY A 251 13.07 18.47 -42.82
CA GLY A 251 13.50 18.96 -44.13
C GLY A 251 14.90 18.46 -44.54
N SER A 252 15.58 17.67 -43.70
CA SER A 252 16.80 16.98 -44.11
C SER A 252 16.49 15.81 -45.04
N GLY A 253 17.51 15.31 -45.75
CA GLY A 253 17.37 14.05 -46.48
C GLY A 253 17.11 12.87 -45.53
N VAL A 254 16.90 11.68 -46.10
CA VAL A 254 16.79 10.43 -45.33
C VAL A 254 18.03 9.57 -45.50
N SER A 255 18.41 8.87 -44.44
CA SER A 255 19.55 7.97 -44.45
C SER A 255 19.27 6.74 -43.60
N ARG A 256 19.97 5.64 -43.90
CA ARG A 256 19.94 4.44 -43.07
C ARG A 256 20.56 4.72 -41.71
N MET A 257 19.83 4.46 -40.63
CA MET A 257 20.32 4.62 -39.26
C MET A 257 21.39 3.58 -38.93
N ARG A 258 22.53 4.04 -38.43
CA ARG A 258 23.68 3.20 -38.08
C ARG A 258 23.69 2.87 -36.59
N SER A 259 23.70 1.57 -36.27
CA SER A 259 23.93 1.06 -34.92
C SER A 259 25.28 1.54 -34.36
N GLY A 260 25.32 1.83 -33.06
CA GLY A 260 26.54 2.12 -32.31
C GLY A 260 27.34 0.89 -31.89
N PHE A 261 26.87 -0.33 -32.17
CA PHE A 261 27.52 -1.56 -31.72
C PHE A 261 28.53 -2.12 -32.73
N VAL A 262 29.71 -2.49 -32.25
CA VAL A 262 30.82 -3.03 -33.04
C VAL A 262 31.43 -4.28 -32.39
N LEU A 263 31.94 -5.22 -33.18
CA LEU A 263 32.55 -6.45 -32.66
C LEU A 263 33.83 -6.20 -31.87
N ARG A 264 34.00 -6.93 -30.77
CA ARG A 264 35.19 -6.90 -29.89
C ARG A 264 36.36 -7.69 -30.46
N ASN A 265 36.90 -7.21 -31.57
CA ASN A 265 37.99 -7.84 -32.33
C ASN A 265 39.32 -7.06 -32.29
N GLY A 266 39.42 -6.01 -31.47
CA GLY A 266 40.60 -5.14 -31.38
C GLY A 266 40.58 -3.92 -32.30
N THR A 267 39.59 -3.81 -33.20
CA THR A 267 39.38 -2.61 -34.01
C THR A 267 38.49 -1.60 -33.26
N ASN A 268 38.49 -0.33 -33.67
CA ASN A 268 37.68 0.74 -33.07
C ASN A 268 37.91 0.95 -31.55
N GLY A 269 39.08 0.60 -31.04
CA GLY A 269 39.40 0.69 -29.61
C GLY A 269 38.77 -0.42 -28.75
N THR A 270 38.15 -1.43 -29.35
CA THR A 270 37.55 -2.56 -28.62
C THR A 270 38.60 -3.48 -28.00
N THR A 271 38.21 -4.25 -26.99
CA THR A 271 39.02 -5.37 -26.51
C THR A 271 39.14 -6.43 -27.61
N ASN A 272 40.33 -6.99 -27.86
CA ASN A 272 40.48 -8.09 -28.81
C ASN A 272 40.21 -9.45 -28.12
N LEU A 273 38.97 -9.93 -28.18
CA LEU A 273 38.57 -11.18 -27.54
C LEU A 273 39.24 -12.43 -28.14
N ASN A 274 39.78 -12.34 -29.36
CA ASN A 274 40.59 -13.43 -29.93
C ASN A 274 41.95 -13.60 -29.24
N VAL A 275 42.42 -12.58 -28.52
CA VAL A 275 43.67 -12.61 -27.76
C VAL A 275 43.40 -12.77 -26.26
N THR A 276 42.44 -12.01 -25.72
CA THR A 276 42.18 -11.98 -24.28
C THR A 276 41.26 -13.09 -23.79
N GLY A 277 40.50 -13.73 -24.69
CA GLY A 277 39.37 -14.58 -24.33
C GLY A 277 38.18 -13.80 -23.79
N ARG A 278 37.06 -14.51 -23.57
CA ARG A 278 35.79 -13.98 -23.03
C ARG A 278 35.84 -13.86 -21.51
N HIS A 279 36.82 -13.10 -21.00
CA HIS A 279 37.09 -12.89 -19.57
C HIS A 279 36.64 -11.52 -19.04
N SER A 280 36.04 -10.70 -19.91
CA SER A 280 35.51 -9.39 -19.55
C SER A 280 34.24 -9.08 -20.35
N LEU A 281 33.35 -8.27 -19.77
CA LEU A 281 32.16 -7.76 -20.43
C LEU A 281 32.39 -6.37 -21.02
N PRO A 282 31.69 -6.03 -22.12
CA PRO A 282 31.59 -4.64 -22.57
C PRO A 282 30.78 -3.83 -21.55
N GLN A 283 31.01 -2.50 -21.49
CA GLN A 283 30.40 -1.65 -20.47
C GLN A 283 28.87 -1.69 -20.49
N TRP A 284 28.25 -1.56 -21.67
CA TRP A 284 26.79 -1.66 -21.80
C TRP A 284 26.22 -2.98 -21.24
N ALA A 285 26.92 -4.10 -21.39
CA ALA A 285 26.43 -5.39 -20.89
C ALA A 285 26.65 -5.52 -19.39
N ALA A 286 27.76 -4.98 -18.86
CA ALA A 286 27.99 -4.89 -17.43
C ALA A 286 26.88 -4.07 -16.74
N ASP A 287 26.52 -2.92 -17.32
CA ASP A 287 25.42 -2.07 -16.87
C ASP A 287 24.08 -2.82 -16.92
N ALA A 288 23.75 -3.43 -18.07
CA ALA A 288 22.48 -4.15 -18.27
C ALA A 288 22.35 -5.39 -17.38
N GLN A 289 23.46 -6.07 -17.07
CA GLN A 289 23.48 -7.27 -16.23
C GLN A 289 23.74 -6.97 -14.75
N GLY A 290 23.90 -5.71 -14.36
CA GLY A 290 24.16 -5.28 -12.98
C GLY A 290 25.42 -5.89 -12.37
N ARG A 291 26.54 -5.91 -13.11
CA ARG A 291 27.78 -6.58 -12.69
C ARG A 291 29.05 -5.89 -13.17
N SER A 292 30.20 -6.35 -12.67
CA SER A 292 31.54 -5.85 -13.06
C SER A 292 31.88 -6.21 -14.52
N THR A 293 32.63 -5.32 -15.19
CA THR A 293 33.24 -5.60 -16.51
C THR A 293 34.37 -6.63 -16.41
N SER A 294 35.01 -6.78 -15.25
CA SER A 294 35.98 -7.85 -14.98
C SER A 294 35.27 -9.06 -14.39
N LEU A 295 35.37 -10.20 -15.07
CA LEU A 295 34.71 -11.45 -14.69
C LEU A 295 35.63 -12.34 -13.84
N ILE A 296 35.04 -13.20 -13.01
CA ILE A 296 35.75 -14.32 -12.37
C ILE A 296 35.70 -15.58 -13.25
N SER A 297 36.54 -16.57 -12.97
CA SER A 297 36.69 -17.77 -13.81
C SER A 297 35.39 -18.55 -14.05
N SER A 298 34.51 -18.63 -13.05
CA SER A 298 33.19 -19.28 -13.17
C SER A 298 32.19 -18.51 -14.06
N GLN A 299 32.54 -17.29 -14.48
CA GLN A 299 31.73 -16.43 -15.34
C GLN A 299 32.29 -16.28 -16.75
N TYR A 300 33.46 -16.86 -17.02
CA TYR A 300 34.10 -16.76 -18.33
C TYR A 300 33.22 -17.37 -19.42
N GLY A 301 33.21 -16.72 -20.58
CA GLY A 301 32.60 -17.26 -21.77
C GLY A 301 33.54 -18.24 -22.47
N PRO A 302 33.07 -18.91 -23.52
CA PRO A 302 33.90 -19.83 -24.26
C PRO A 302 34.98 -19.12 -25.07
N ASN A 303 36.04 -19.84 -25.44
CA ASN A 303 37.09 -19.31 -26.33
C ASN A 303 36.55 -19.02 -27.74
N THR A 304 37.10 -18.02 -28.42
CA THR A 304 36.62 -17.56 -29.74
C THR A 304 37.11 -18.40 -30.94
N GLY A 305 38.00 -19.39 -30.72
CA GLY A 305 38.69 -20.15 -31.76
C GLY A 305 38.24 -21.61 -31.97
N GLY A 306 37.13 -22.06 -31.37
CA GLY A 306 36.61 -23.42 -31.54
C GLY A 306 35.75 -23.60 -32.82
N PRO A 307 35.64 -24.83 -33.38
CA PRO A 307 34.84 -25.08 -34.58
C PRO A 307 33.34 -24.78 -34.36
N GLY A 308 32.71 -24.13 -35.35
CA GLY A 308 31.27 -24.10 -35.63
C GLY A 308 30.31 -23.47 -34.60
N SER A 309 30.74 -23.20 -33.37
CA SER A 309 29.82 -22.87 -32.29
C SER A 309 30.34 -21.80 -31.32
N GLN A 310 31.55 -21.25 -31.42
CA GLN A 310 31.99 -20.27 -30.41
C GLN A 310 32.73 -19.08 -31.01
N VAL A 311 32.57 -18.88 -32.33
CA VAL A 311 33.14 -17.76 -33.09
C VAL A 311 32.74 -16.40 -32.50
N LEU A 312 33.61 -15.41 -32.70
CA LEU A 312 33.32 -14.04 -32.28
C LEU A 312 32.08 -13.49 -32.98
N GLY A 313 31.20 -12.85 -32.23
CA GLY A 313 29.90 -12.35 -32.70
C GLY A 313 28.76 -13.33 -32.50
N ARG A 314 28.98 -14.44 -31.79
CA ARG A 314 27.94 -15.40 -31.42
C ARG A 314 27.13 -14.96 -30.20
N TYR A 315 27.75 -14.24 -29.28
CA TYR A 315 27.09 -13.72 -28.08
C TYR A 315 26.84 -12.22 -28.20
N ALA A 316 25.79 -11.72 -27.57
CA ALA A 316 25.52 -10.28 -27.51
C ALA A 316 26.71 -9.52 -26.92
N GLU A 317 27.33 -10.08 -25.90
CA GLU A 317 28.48 -9.53 -25.17
C GLU A 317 29.80 -9.57 -25.98
N ASP A 318 29.78 -10.11 -27.19
CA ASP A 318 30.88 -9.99 -28.17
C ASP A 318 30.92 -8.61 -28.86
N TYR A 319 29.96 -7.73 -28.58
CA TYR A 319 29.87 -6.37 -29.14
C TYR A 319 30.15 -5.32 -28.06
N ASP A 320 30.93 -4.29 -28.38
CA ASP A 320 31.06 -3.05 -27.59
C ASP A 320 30.16 -1.97 -28.21
N HIS A 321 29.72 -1.00 -27.41
CA HIS A 321 29.07 0.19 -27.91
C HIS A 321 30.09 1.31 -28.09
N LEU A 322 30.10 1.97 -29.25
CA LEU A 322 31.10 2.97 -29.61
C LEU A 322 31.17 4.18 -28.66
N ALA A 323 30.05 4.54 -28.00
CA ALA A 323 30.05 5.60 -26.99
C ALA A 323 30.86 5.28 -25.72
N ASP A 324 31.14 4.00 -25.47
CA ASP A 324 31.89 3.54 -24.30
C ASP A 324 33.40 3.41 -24.62
N LEU A 325 33.80 3.76 -25.84
CA LEU A 325 35.15 3.59 -26.37
C LEU A 325 35.75 4.93 -26.80
N VAL A 326 37.09 4.95 -26.90
CA VAL A 326 37.81 6.03 -27.57
C VAL A 326 37.85 5.74 -29.08
N SER A 327 36.74 5.99 -29.78
CA SER A 327 36.59 5.72 -31.22
C SER A 327 36.23 6.97 -32.02
N THR A 328 36.69 7.03 -33.28
CA THR A 328 36.32 8.07 -34.25
C THR A 328 35.21 7.63 -35.20
N GLN A 329 34.72 6.40 -35.06
CA GLN A 329 33.66 5.86 -35.91
C GLN A 329 32.33 6.55 -35.62
N THR A 330 31.61 6.91 -36.68
CA THR A 330 30.30 7.56 -36.57
C THR A 330 29.16 6.55 -36.49
N TYR A 331 28.19 6.84 -35.63
CA TYR A 331 26.96 6.08 -35.40
C TYR A 331 25.80 7.05 -35.18
N ASP A 332 24.56 6.60 -35.38
CA ASP A 332 23.37 7.46 -35.31
C ASP A 332 22.46 7.13 -34.12
N LEU A 333 22.58 5.92 -33.57
CA LEU A 333 21.72 5.38 -32.52
C LEU A 333 22.51 5.15 -31.23
N ASP A 334 21.85 5.36 -30.10
CA ASP A 334 22.42 5.13 -28.77
C ASP A 334 22.44 3.64 -28.36
N ARG A 335 22.84 3.37 -27.11
CA ARG A 335 22.96 2.01 -26.56
C ARG A 335 21.63 1.26 -26.44
N TYR A 336 20.49 1.94 -26.48
CA TYR A 336 19.17 1.32 -26.51
C TYR A 336 18.69 1.06 -27.95
N ASN A 337 19.52 1.43 -28.94
CA ASN A 337 19.25 1.35 -30.37
C ASN A 337 18.17 2.31 -30.87
N GLY A 338 18.11 3.49 -30.25
CA GLY A 338 17.22 4.57 -30.67
C GLY A 338 17.89 5.93 -30.65
N ARG A 339 17.09 6.97 -30.89
CA ARG A 339 17.50 8.37 -30.73
C ARG A 339 16.28 9.28 -30.60
N THR A 340 16.46 10.44 -29.98
CA THR A 340 15.48 11.53 -30.05
C THR A 340 15.53 12.19 -31.42
N CYS A 341 14.41 12.18 -32.14
CA CYS A 341 14.31 12.76 -33.48
C CYS A 341 12.87 13.20 -33.81
N VAL A 342 12.72 14.08 -34.79
CA VAL A 342 11.43 14.34 -35.43
C VAL A 342 11.11 13.21 -36.41
N THR A 343 9.84 12.86 -36.54
CA THR A 343 9.34 11.87 -37.51
C THR A 343 8.11 12.42 -38.22
N PRO A 344 7.61 11.78 -39.30
CA PRO A 344 6.37 12.20 -39.95
C PRO A 344 5.17 12.28 -38.98
N GLU A 345 5.07 11.32 -38.05
CA GLU A 345 4.02 11.22 -37.04
C GLU A 345 4.26 12.14 -35.84
N TYR A 346 5.54 12.38 -35.50
CA TYR A 346 5.96 13.21 -34.37
C TYR A 346 6.81 14.40 -34.86
N PRO A 347 6.19 15.41 -35.52
CA PRO A 347 6.93 16.56 -36.03
C PRO A 347 7.53 17.44 -34.93
N GLY A 348 7.01 17.35 -33.70
CA GLY A 348 7.58 17.98 -32.49
C GLY A 348 8.75 17.22 -31.86
N GLY A 349 9.05 16.01 -32.34
CA GLY A 349 10.09 15.14 -31.79
C GLY A 349 9.56 14.09 -30.83
N THR A 350 10.15 12.90 -30.88
CA THR A 350 9.99 11.81 -29.91
C THR A 350 11.28 11.01 -29.82
N TYR A 351 11.44 10.21 -28.77
CA TYR A 351 12.43 9.15 -28.79
C TYR A 351 11.89 7.97 -29.62
N ALA A 352 12.70 7.41 -30.50
CA ALA A 352 12.29 6.34 -31.40
C ALA A 352 13.37 5.26 -31.51
N TYR A 353 12.95 4.01 -31.49
CA TYR A 353 13.80 2.87 -31.81
C TYR A 353 13.83 2.65 -33.32
N PHE A 354 14.93 2.09 -33.83
CA PHE A 354 15.11 1.84 -35.25
C PHE A 354 15.56 0.40 -35.50
N VAL A 355 14.99 -0.22 -36.53
CA VAL A 355 15.55 -1.45 -37.09
C VAL A 355 16.96 -1.14 -37.63
N THR A 356 17.95 -1.97 -37.31
CA THR A 356 19.32 -1.77 -37.79
C THR A 356 19.74 -2.84 -38.76
N VAL A 357 20.11 -2.42 -39.97
CA VAL A 357 20.67 -3.27 -41.03
C VAL A 357 21.97 -2.68 -41.58
N LYS A 358 22.84 -3.55 -42.08
CA LYS A 358 24.06 -3.17 -42.79
C LYS A 358 23.73 -2.71 -44.20
N ALA A 359 24.74 -2.23 -44.93
CA ALA A 359 24.56 -1.73 -46.29
C ALA A 359 24.07 -2.79 -47.31
N ASP A 360 24.33 -4.06 -47.02
CA ASP A 360 23.86 -5.20 -47.82
C ASP A 360 22.48 -5.73 -47.38
N GLY A 361 21.82 -5.06 -46.42
CA GLY A 361 20.53 -5.47 -45.86
C GLY A 361 20.61 -6.56 -44.79
N THR A 362 21.80 -7.07 -44.46
CA THR A 362 21.94 -8.03 -43.36
C THR A 362 21.68 -7.37 -42.00
N PRO A 363 21.09 -8.07 -41.02
CA PRO A 363 20.84 -7.51 -39.71
C PRO A 363 22.13 -7.01 -39.02
N ALA A 364 22.03 -5.89 -38.32
CA ALA A 364 23.10 -5.33 -37.50
C ALA A 364 22.65 -5.33 -36.04
N PHE A 365 23.47 -5.88 -35.13
CA PHE A 365 23.17 -5.92 -33.70
C PHE A 365 22.87 -4.51 -33.15
N PRO A 366 21.84 -4.31 -32.31
CA PRO A 366 20.95 -5.31 -31.69
C PRO A 366 19.64 -5.58 -32.45
N ASN A 367 19.58 -5.20 -33.72
CA ASN A 367 18.46 -5.32 -34.65
C ASN A 367 17.30 -4.36 -34.41
N MET A 368 16.76 -4.21 -33.21
CA MET A 368 15.59 -3.34 -32.93
C MET A 368 15.73 -2.56 -31.62
N VAL A 369 15.56 -3.22 -30.47
CA VAL A 369 15.76 -2.63 -29.14
C VAL A 369 17.03 -3.23 -28.55
N GLY A 370 17.82 -2.41 -27.86
CA GLY A 370 19.05 -2.83 -27.19
C GLY A 370 18.84 -3.78 -26.01
N GLY A 371 19.89 -3.95 -25.20
CA GLY A 371 19.85 -4.78 -23.99
C GLY A 371 18.91 -4.27 -22.90
N GLN A 372 18.44 -3.04 -23.02
CA GLN A 372 17.54 -2.37 -22.08
C GLN A 372 16.57 -1.46 -22.84
N PHE A 373 15.45 -1.12 -22.21
CA PHE A 373 14.55 -0.06 -22.67
C PHE A 373 15.08 1.33 -22.26
N TYR A 374 14.89 2.32 -23.13
CA TYR A 374 15.12 3.74 -22.85
C TYR A 374 14.07 4.30 -21.86
N GLY A 375 12.79 3.95 -22.06
CA GLY A 375 11.69 4.42 -21.23
C GLY A 375 11.32 3.49 -20.07
N VAL A 376 10.33 3.92 -19.28
CA VAL A 376 9.71 3.09 -18.24
C VAL A 376 8.84 2.02 -18.90
N ALA A 377 9.28 0.75 -18.84
CA ALA A 377 8.61 -0.40 -19.45
C ALA A 377 7.37 -0.87 -18.64
N SER A 378 6.27 -0.12 -18.69
CA SER A 378 4.99 -0.47 -18.03
C SER A 378 3.98 -1.22 -18.92
N GLY A 379 4.28 -1.32 -20.22
CA GLY A 379 3.52 -2.10 -21.20
C GLY A 379 3.88 -3.60 -21.22
N GLY A 380 3.35 -4.31 -22.21
CA GLY A 380 3.55 -5.74 -22.39
C GLY A 380 2.24 -6.54 -22.38
N ARG A 381 2.33 -7.86 -22.22
CA ARG A 381 1.15 -8.73 -22.10
C ARG A 381 0.34 -8.38 -20.84
N PHE A 382 -0.98 -8.49 -20.91
CA PHE A 382 -1.86 -8.28 -19.76
C PHE A 382 -2.94 -9.38 -19.70
N GLN A 383 -3.54 -9.56 -18.52
CA GLN A 383 -4.59 -10.57 -18.30
C GLN A 383 -5.97 -9.95 -18.01
N GLN A 384 -6.02 -8.74 -17.45
CA GLN A 384 -7.26 -8.01 -17.15
C GLN A 384 -7.04 -6.50 -17.27
N THR A 385 -8.12 -5.75 -17.47
CA THR A 385 -8.12 -4.29 -17.62
C THR A 385 -8.89 -3.65 -16.47
N THR A 386 -8.26 -2.70 -15.79
CA THR A 386 -8.79 -2.02 -14.59
C THR A 386 -9.24 -0.58 -14.88
N GLU A 387 -9.09 -0.13 -16.11
CA GLU A 387 -9.37 1.23 -16.56
C GLU A 387 -10.57 1.21 -17.50
N THR A 388 -11.36 2.29 -17.53
CA THR A 388 -12.41 2.44 -18.53
C THR A 388 -11.80 2.54 -19.92
N LEU A 389 -12.19 1.62 -20.80
CA LEU A 389 -11.66 1.55 -22.16
C LEU A 389 -12.65 2.14 -23.15
N SER A 390 -12.13 2.92 -24.07
CA SER A 390 -12.81 3.35 -25.29
C SER A 390 -12.39 2.43 -26.44
N GLN A 391 -13.36 2.01 -27.24
CA GLN A 391 -13.11 1.15 -28.40
C GLN A 391 -12.64 1.99 -29.60
N GLN A 392 -11.47 1.65 -30.14
CA GLN A 392 -10.95 2.28 -31.37
C GLN A 392 -11.27 1.44 -32.61
N PHE A 393 -11.11 0.12 -32.50
CA PHE A 393 -11.38 -0.83 -33.57
C PHE A 393 -11.71 -2.19 -32.97
N THR A 394 -12.69 -2.89 -33.52
CA THR A 394 -12.90 -4.32 -33.27
C THR A 394 -13.23 -4.98 -34.60
N ASN A 395 -12.49 -6.02 -34.95
CA ASN A 395 -12.73 -6.83 -36.12
C ASN A 395 -13.94 -7.71 -35.83
N ILE A 396 -15.06 -7.39 -36.47
CA ILE A 396 -16.24 -8.22 -36.44
C ILE A 396 -16.07 -9.23 -37.58
N GLY A 397 -15.32 -10.30 -37.30
CA GLY A 397 -15.21 -11.47 -38.16
C GLY A 397 -16.56 -12.18 -38.24
N LEU A 398 -17.42 -11.76 -39.16
CA LEU A 398 -18.70 -12.39 -39.41
C LEU A 398 -18.51 -13.53 -40.43
N ASP A 399 -18.35 -14.76 -39.91
CA ASP A 399 -18.57 -15.99 -40.67
C ASP A 399 -19.90 -16.60 -40.22
N PHE A 400 -20.88 -16.66 -41.12
CA PHE A 400 -22.26 -17.04 -40.82
C PHE A 400 -22.53 -18.48 -41.27
N GLN A 401 -22.79 -19.37 -40.30
CA GLN A 401 -23.53 -20.61 -40.51
C GLN A 401 -24.45 -20.88 -39.32
N ASP A 402 -25.52 -20.10 -39.13
CA ASP A 402 -26.73 -20.63 -38.48
C ASP A 402 -27.99 -19.79 -38.76
N GLY A 403 -29.13 -20.47 -38.89
CA GLY A 403 -30.41 -19.97 -39.37
C GLY A 403 -31.33 -19.34 -38.33
N SER A 404 -30.89 -18.30 -37.62
CA SER A 404 -31.79 -17.41 -36.85
C SER A 404 -31.64 -15.94 -37.29
N ASN A 405 -32.68 -15.12 -37.09
CA ASN A 405 -32.79 -13.74 -37.60
C ASN A 405 -31.49 -12.94 -37.39
N ALA A 406 -30.82 -12.57 -38.48
CA ALA A 406 -29.47 -12.03 -38.48
C ALA A 406 -29.42 -10.52 -38.12
N GLU A 407 -28.77 -10.19 -37.00
CA GLU A 407 -28.41 -8.82 -36.61
C GLU A 407 -26.95 -8.51 -37.03
N LEU A 408 -26.74 -7.46 -37.82
CA LEU A 408 -25.43 -6.86 -38.04
C LEU A 408 -25.24 -5.77 -36.98
N ASN A 409 -24.21 -5.86 -36.17
CA ASN A 409 -23.86 -4.80 -35.22
C ASN A 409 -22.66 -4.03 -35.76
N TYR A 410 -22.77 -2.71 -35.92
CA TYR A 410 -21.71 -1.84 -36.41
C TYR A 410 -21.56 -0.59 -35.54
N THR A 411 -20.33 -0.25 -35.15
CA THR A 411 -20.02 1.01 -34.46
C THR A 411 -19.56 2.02 -35.52
N ILE A 412 -20.27 3.15 -35.70
CA ILE A 412 -19.83 4.20 -36.62
C ILE A 412 -18.76 5.03 -35.93
N ASN A 413 -17.50 4.89 -36.37
CA ASN A 413 -16.41 5.74 -35.88
C ASN A 413 -16.16 6.93 -36.82
N PRO A 414 -16.05 8.17 -36.30
CA PRO A 414 -15.77 9.38 -37.06
C PRO A 414 -14.28 9.46 -37.43
N VAL A 415 -13.80 8.57 -38.30
CA VAL A 415 -12.52 8.77 -38.97
C VAL A 415 -12.79 9.10 -40.44
N LYS A 416 -12.20 10.20 -40.90
CA LYS A 416 -12.26 10.66 -42.29
C LYS A 416 -11.80 9.56 -43.25
N GLY A 417 -12.75 8.84 -43.84
CA GLY A 417 -12.53 7.95 -44.98
C GLY A 417 -13.08 8.55 -46.27
N PRO A 418 -12.63 8.06 -47.44
CA PRO A 418 -13.18 8.48 -48.75
C PRO A 418 -14.69 8.19 -48.85
N PRO A 419 -15.41 8.82 -49.81
CA PRO A 419 -16.80 8.46 -50.12
C PRO A 419 -16.95 6.95 -50.38
N ASP A 420 -18.13 6.40 -50.08
CA ASP A 420 -18.50 4.99 -50.30
C ASP A 420 -17.78 3.96 -49.39
N GLN A 421 -17.92 4.12 -48.07
CA GLN A 421 -17.36 3.19 -47.08
C GLN A 421 -18.22 1.93 -46.91
N ALA A 422 -17.58 0.80 -46.57
CA ALA A 422 -18.30 -0.43 -46.19
C ALA A 422 -18.79 -0.33 -44.74
N LEU A 423 -20.11 -0.46 -44.55
CA LEU A 423 -20.81 -0.39 -43.26
C LEU A 423 -21.13 -1.79 -42.71
N GLY A 424 -21.08 -2.84 -43.55
CA GLY A 424 -21.31 -4.22 -43.13
C GLY A 424 -21.40 -5.19 -44.31
N ARG A 425 -21.31 -6.49 -44.04
CA ARG A 425 -21.45 -7.57 -45.05
C ARG A 425 -22.32 -8.71 -44.54
N VAL A 426 -23.15 -9.27 -45.43
CA VAL A 426 -23.96 -10.49 -45.20
C VAL A 426 -23.67 -11.49 -46.31
N ALA A 427 -23.38 -12.75 -45.96
CA ALA A 427 -23.40 -13.85 -46.93
C ALA A 427 -24.83 -14.38 -47.04
N MET A 428 -25.35 -14.49 -48.26
CA MET A 428 -26.63 -15.12 -48.56
C MET A 428 -26.36 -16.49 -49.16
N VAL A 429 -26.69 -17.55 -48.40
CA VAL A 429 -26.50 -18.94 -48.81
C VAL A 429 -27.87 -19.53 -49.23
N PRO A 430 -28.06 -19.89 -50.50
CA PRO A 430 -29.25 -20.61 -50.97
C PRO A 430 -29.43 -21.97 -50.25
N ASN A 431 -30.63 -22.24 -49.73
CA ASN A 431 -30.97 -23.51 -49.07
C ASN A 431 -31.36 -24.64 -50.06
N GLN A 432 -30.94 -24.60 -51.33
CA GLN A 432 -31.30 -25.66 -52.30
C GLN A 432 -30.12 -26.07 -53.18
N THR A 433 -29.95 -27.38 -53.30
CA THR A 433 -28.80 -28.01 -53.97
C THR A 433 -28.93 -28.09 -55.50
N ASN A 434 -29.93 -27.48 -56.17
CA ASN A 434 -30.02 -27.48 -57.65
C ASN A 434 -31.11 -26.57 -58.28
N GLY A 435 -31.36 -25.36 -57.76
CA GLY A 435 -32.36 -24.44 -58.35
C GLY A 435 -31.93 -22.97 -58.32
N THR A 436 -32.18 -22.24 -59.40
CA THR A 436 -32.00 -20.78 -59.47
C THR A 436 -32.98 -20.07 -58.53
N ILE A 437 -32.50 -19.34 -57.53
CA ILE A 437 -33.34 -18.56 -56.61
C ILE A 437 -33.45 -17.11 -57.11
N ALA A 438 -34.67 -16.61 -57.28
CA ALA A 438 -34.95 -15.23 -57.67
C ALA A 438 -35.36 -14.37 -56.46
N TYR A 439 -34.45 -13.54 -55.97
CA TYR A 439 -34.68 -12.55 -54.91
C TYR A 439 -35.33 -11.28 -55.50
N THR A 440 -36.37 -10.76 -54.85
CA THR A 440 -37.15 -9.59 -55.32
C THR A 440 -37.07 -8.37 -54.40
N SER A 441 -36.80 -8.57 -53.10
CA SER A 441 -36.51 -7.48 -52.18
C SER A 441 -35.77 -7.97 -50.94
N ILE A 442 -34.98 -7.09 -50.34
CA ILE A 442 -34.30 -7.29 -49.06
C ILE A 442 -34.63 -6.08 -48.16
N ALA A 443 -35.16 -6.35 -46.97
CA ALA A 443 -35.46 -5.34 -45.96
C ALA A 443 -34.43 -5.40 -44.82
N LEU A 444 -33.88 -4.24 -44.48
CA LEU A 444 -32.93 -4.03 -43.39
C LEU A 444 -33.56 -3.09 -42.35
N SER A 445 -33.63 -3.48 -41.08
CA SER A 445 -33.97 -2.57 -39.98
C SER A 445 -32.71 -1.94 -39.45
N LEU A 446 -32.60 -0.62 -39.52
CA LEU A 446 -31.53 0.12 -38.87
C LEU A 446 -32.01 0.58 -37.48
N THR A 447 -31.21 0.31 -36.45
CA THR A 447 -31.47 0.73 -35.06
C THR A 447 -30.18 1.22 -34.40
N GLY A 448 -30.27 1.90 -33.26
CA GLY A 448 -29.11 2.44 -32.53
C GLY A 448 -29.16 3.95 -32.29
N THR A 449 -28.01 4.59 -32.11
CA THR A 449 -27.88 6.03 -31.77
C THR A 449 -27.09 6.80 -32.85
N HIS A 450 -27.23 6.39 -34.11
CA HIS A 450 -26.44 6.92 -35.23
C HIS A 450 -26.98 8.24 -35.79
N THR A 451 -26.07 9.11 -36.26
CA THR A 451 -26.38 10.30 -37.07
C THR A 451 -25.28 10.54 -38.12
N GLY A 452 -25.62 11.16 -39.26
CA GLY A 452 -24.66 11.60 -40.28
C GLY A 452 -24.40 10.63 -41.44
N LEU A 453 -25.30 9.68 -41.71
CA LEU A 453 -25.20 8.78 -42.86
C LEU A 453 -25.86 9.36 -44.13
N SER A 454 -25.33 9.07 -45.32
CA SER A 454 -25.98 9.40 -46.60
C SER A 454 -25.55 8.44 -47.71
N ASN A 455 -26.22 8.47 -48.87
CA ASN A 455 -25.94 7.58 -50.01
C ASN A 455 -25.84 6.08 -49.62
N ILE A 456 -26.72 5.63 -48.73
CA ILE A 456 -26.70 4.23 -48.28
C ILE A 456 -27.13 3.34 -49.46
N ARG A 457 -26.27 2.38 -49.80
CA ARG A 457 -26.44 1.44 -50.91
C ARG A 457 -26.25 0.02 -50.41
N LEU A 458 -27.01 -0.90 -50.98
CA LEU A 458 -26.73 -2.33 -50.86
C LEU A 458 -26.01 -2.77 -52.13
N MET A 459 -24.82 -3.32 -52.00
CA MET A 459 -23.99 -3.82 -53.09
C MET A 459 -23.89 -5.33 -52.99
N ARG A 460 -24.03 -6.05 -54.09
CA ARG A 460 -23.94 -7.51 -54.13
C ARG A 460 -22.70 -7.97 -54.90
N THR A 461 -22.14 -9.10 -54.54
CA THR A 461 -21.04 -9.76 -55.27
C THR A 461 -21.08 -11.26 -55.03
N ASP A 462 -20.64 -12.05 -56.01
CA ASP A 462 -20.50 -13.51 -55.87
C ASP A 462 -19.19 -13.91 -55.16
N SER A 463 -18.41 -12.93 -54.69
CA SER A 463 -17.11 -13.11 -54.04
C SER A 463 -17.09 -12.54 -52.63
N ALA A 464 -16.45 -13.27 -51.70
CA ALA A 464 -16.25 -12.80 -50.33
C ALA A 464 -15.40 -11.52 -50.24
N SER A 465 -14.64 -11.18 -51.29
CA SER A 465 -13.61 -10.13 -51.30
C SER A 465 -14.05 -8.80 -51.93
N TYR A 466 -15.36 -8.50 -51.97
CA TYR A 466 -15.93 -7.30 -52.64
C TYR A 466 -15.48 -7.14 -54.11
N ALA A 467 -15.32 -8.23 -54.85
CA ALA A 467 -14.91 -8.19 -56.24
C ALA A 467 -16.10 -7.97 -57.18
N ASN A 468 -16.02 -7.03 -58.12
CA ASN A 468 -17.06 -6.72 -59.11
C ASN A 468 -18.48 -6.51 -58.52
N PRO A 469 -18.65 -5.61 -57.54
CA PRO A 469 -19.94 -5.40 -56.90
C PRO A 469 -20.98 -4.80 -57.87
N THR A 470 -22.23 -5.26 -57.80
CA THR A 470 -23.39 -4.65 -58.47
C THR A 470 -24.36 -4.10 -57.44
N GLN A 471 -24.96 -2.95 -57.69
CA GLN A 471 -25.92 -2.37 -56.75
C GLN A 471 -27.22 -3.20 -56.73
N PHE A 472 -27.78 -3.43 -55.55
CA PHE A 472 -29.07 -4.07 -55.32
C PHE A 472 -30.08 -3.02 -54.85
N GLY A 473 -30.97 -2.60 -55.74
CA GLY A 473 -31.99 -1.58 -55.47
C GLY A 473 -31.47 -0.13 -55.52
N GLN A 474 -32.34 0.85 -55.22
CA GLN A 474 -31.99 2.28 -55.27
C GLN A 474 -31.24 2.74 -54.00
N PRO A 475 -30.30 3.71 -54.10
CA PRO A 475 -29.65 4.30 -52.94
C PRO A 475 -30.61 5.13 -52.09
N ILE A 476 -30.29 5.27 -50.81
CA ILE A 476 -30.99 6.18 -49.90
C ILE A 476 -30.12 7.42 -49.72
N SER A 477 -30.65 8.59 -50.10
CA SER A 477 -29.86 9.82 -50.22
C SER A 477 -29.57 10.54 -48.89
N SER A 478 -30.26 10.21 -47.80
CA SER A 478 -30.15 10.88 -46.49
C SER A 478 -30.16 9.88 -45.33
N ASP A 479 -29.75 10.32 -44.14
CA ASP A 479 -29.74 9.49 -42.94
C ASP A 479 -31.16 9.00 -42.62
N PRO A 480 -31.41 7.68 -42.61
CA PRO A 480 -32.72 7.12 -42.36
C PRO A 480 -33.08 7.08 -40.86
N GLY A 481 -32.15 7.38 -39.95
CA GLY A 481 -32.33 7.19 -38.51
C GLY A 481 -32.70 5.74 -38.16
N ASN A 482 -33.31 5.53 -36.99
CA ASN A 482 -33.82 4.22 -36.58
C ASN A 482 -35.07 3.83 -37.37
N SER A 483 -34.90 3.25 -38.55
CA SER A 483 -36.00 2.85 -39.43
C SER A 483 -35.69 1.59 -40.24
N THR A 484 -36.75 0.92 -40.70
CA THR A 484 -36.63 -0.18 -41.67
C THR A 484 -36.57 0.37 -43.08
N ILE A 485 -35.59 -0.10 -43.85
CA ILE A 485 -35.34 0.31 -45.21
C ILE A 485 -35.29 -0.91 -46.12
N SER A 486 -35.98 -0.81 -47.24
CA SER A 486 -36.15 -1.92 -48.17
C SER A 486 -35.48 -1.61 -49.50
N PHE A 487 -34.59 -2.49 -49.92
CA PHE A 487 -33.97 -2.48 -51.24
C PHE A 487 -34.74 -3.47 -52.13
N ALA A 488 -35.42 -2.95 -53.15
CA ALA A 488 -36.15 -3.77 -54.11
C ALA A 488 -35.32 -3.93 -55.39
N ASP A 489 -35.05 -5.16 -55.79
CA ASP A 489 -34.34 -5.51 -57.02
C ASP A 489 -34.59 -6.97 -57.36
N SER A 490 -34.48 -7.33 -58.64
CA SER A 490 -34.62 -8.70 -59.13
C SER A 490 -33.24 -9.32 -59.39
N TYR A 491 -32.90 -10.37 -58.64
CA TYR A 491 -31.63 -11.08 -58.78
C TYR A 491 -31.79 -12.59 -58.73
N THR A 492 -31.16 -13.28 -59.69
CA THR A 492 -31.14 -14.74 -59.76
C THR A 492 -29.74 -15.28 -59.57
N THR A 493 -29.53 -16.18 -58.62
CA THR A 493 -28.25 -16.88 -58.42
C THR A 493 -28.44 -18.36 -58.08
N ILE A 494 -27.38 -19.14 -58.29
CA ILE A 494 -27.31 -20.59 -58.08
C ILE A 494 -26.36 -20.93 -56.91
N GLY A 495 -25.73 -19.92 -56.28
CA GLY A 495 -24.78 -20.13 -55.18
C GLY A 495 -24.76 -19.00 -54.16
N THR A 496 -23.86 -19.11 -53.19
CA THR A 496 -23.64 -18.06 -52.17
C THR A 496 -23.26 -16.76 -52.84
N PHE A 497 -23.95 -15.69 -52.47
CA PHE A 497 -23.58 -14.32 -52.85
C PHE A 497 -23.51 -13.46 -51.60
N TYR A 498 -22.78 -12.37 -51.66
CA TYR A 498 -22.52 -11.48 -50.54
C TYR A 498 -23.16 -10.14 -50.79
N LEU A 499 -23.87 -9.62 -49.80
CA LEU A 499 -24.38 -8.26 -49.75
C LEU A 499 -23.47 -7.41 -48.88
N TRP A 500 -23.24 -6.18 -49.30
CA TRP A 500 -22.40 -5.19 -48.68
C TRP A 500 -23.22 -3.93 -48.49
N LEU A 501 -23.45 -3.56 -47.24
CA LEU A 501 -24.02 -2.25 -46.93
C LEU A 501 -22.92 -1.22 -47.08
N ARG A 502 -23.15 -0.20 -47.89
CA ARG A 502 -22.20 0.87 -48.20
C ARG A 502 -22.86 2.22 -47.96
N GLY A 503 -22.09 3.24 -47.63
CA GLY A 503 -22.62 4.59 -47.49
C GLY A 503 -21.53 5.63 -47.28
N ASP A 504 -21.93 6.88 -47.37
CA ASP A 504 -21.11 8.03 -47.03
C ASP A 504 -21.30 8.35 -45.54
N VAL A 505 -20.18 8.43 -44.81
CA VAL A 505 -20.15 8.77 -43.38
C VAL A 505 -19.68 10.22 -43.24
N ALA A 506 -20.55 11.10 -42.75
CA ALA A 506 -20.21 12.50 -42.53
C ALA A 506 -19.12 12.65 -41.46
N THR A 507 -18.32 13.71 -41.54
CA THR A 507 -17.25 14.00 -40.55
C THR A 507 -17.79 14.28 -39.14
N THR A 508 -19.08 14.56 -39.01
CA THR A 508 -19.78 14.78 -37.73
C THR A 508 -20.57 13.56 -37.27
N ALA A 509 -20.45 12.41 -37.94
CA ALA A 509 -21.22 11.23 -37.62
C ALA A 509 -20.83 10.65 -36.25
N THR A 510 -21.80 10.26 -35.44
CA THR A 510 -21.58 9.66 -34.11
C THR A 510 -22.61 8.56 -33.85
N GLY A 511 -22.22 7.52 -33.10
CA GLY A 511 -23.13 6.53 -32.52
C GLY A 511 -22.99 5.11 -33.07
N ASN A 512 -23.85 4.21 -32.58
CA ASN A 512 -23.87 2.80 -33.01
C ASN A 512 -24.98 2.58 -34.03
N LEU A 513 -24.68 1.86 -35.10
CA LEU A 513 -25.60 1.42 -36.14
C LEU A 513 -25.76 -0.10 -36.07
N LEU A 514 -26.95 -0.53 -35.73
CA LEU A 514 -27.37 -1.92 -35.80
C LEU A 514 -28.18 -2.07 -37.09
N ALA A 515 -27.85 -3.02 -37.94
CA ALA A 515 -28.56 -3.30 -39.19
C ALA A 515 -29.04 -4.76 -39.20
N ARG A 516 -30.35 -4.98 -39.08
CA ARG A 516 -30.93 -6.33 -39.05
C ARG A 516 -31.58 -6.68 -40.36
N VAL A 517 -31.29 -7.85 -40.95
CA VAL A 517 -32.11 -8.35 -42.06
C VAL A 517 -33.47 -8.74 -41.50
N THR A 518 -34.52 -7.99 -41.86
CA THR A 518 -35.88 -8.18 -41.32
C THR A 518 -36.85 -8.82 -42.31
N GLY A 519 -36.46 -8.94 -43.58
CA GLY A 519 -37.25 -9.66 -44.57
C GLY A 519 -36.50 -9.86 -45.87
N VAL A 520 -36.73 -11.02 -46.50
CA VAL A 520 -36.25 -11.34 -47.84
C VAL A 520 -37.44 -11.89 -48.62
N SER A 521 -37.74 -11.30 -49.77
CA SER A 521 -38.80 -11.78 -50.66
C SER A 521 -38.21 -12.47 -51.90
N GLN A 522 -38.87 -13.53 -52.36
CA GLN A 522 -38.54 -14.26 -53.58
C GLN A 522 -39.74 -14.32 -54.51
N ALA A 523 -39.50 -14.48 -55.82
CA ALA A 523 -40.58 -14.72 -56.78
C ALA A 523 -41.21 -16.11 -56.55
N GLY A 524 -42.37 -16.17 -55.89
CA GLY A 524 -43.15 -17.42 -55.72
C GLY A 524 -43.74 -17.72 -54.34
N GLY A 525 -43.45 -16.92 -53.29
CA GLY A 525 -44.04 -17.07 -51.95
C GLY A 525 -43.03 -16.98 -50.79
N ASN A 526 -43.53 -16.76 -49.57
CA ASN A 526 -42.74 -16.54 -48.35
C ASN A 526 -42.05 -17.83 -47.85
N LEU A 527 -40.78 -17.73 -47.48
CA LEU A 527 -39.97 -18.82 -46.89
C LEU A 527 -40.50 -19.28 -45.53
N THR A 528 -40.65 -20.60 -45.34
CA THR A 528 -40.79 -21.26 -44.04
C THR A 528 -39.58 -22.18 -43.79
N GLY A 529 -38.65 -21.78 -42.92
CA GLY A 529 -37.62 -22.65 -42.33
C GLY A 529 -36.24 -22.67 -43.02
N PHE A 530 -35.19 -22.41 -42.24
CA PHE A 530 -33.80 -22.77 -42.53
C PHE A 530 -33.45 -23.97 -41.63
N SER A 531 -32.83 -25.03 -42.17
CA SER A 531 -32.49 -26.25 -41.42
C SER A 531 -30.98 -26.49 -41.37
N SER A 532 -30.48 -26.77 -40.16
CA SER A 532 -29.08 -27.06 -39.83
C SER A 532 -28.62 -28.44 -40.34
N ASN A 533 -27.40 -28.54 -40.86
CA ASN A 533 -26.67 -29.81 -40.85
C ASN A 533 -25.16 -29.60 -40.65
N GLU A 534 -24.65 -30.34 -39.65
CA GLU A 534 -23.25 -30.57 -39.25
C GLU A 534 -22.48 -29.46 -38.50
N ALA A 535 -22.22 -29.75 -37.21
CA ALA A 535 -21.46 -28.95 -36.27
C ALA A 535 -19.94 -29.08 -36.49
N MET A 536 -19.20 -27.96 -36.34
CA MET A 536 -17.76 -27.98 -36.09
C MET A 536 -17.44 -27.27 -34.78
N SER A 537 -17.00 -28.05 -33.79
CA SER A 537 -16.45 -27.60 -32.51
C SER A 537 -15.02 -27.09 -32.69
N ASN A 538 -14.72 -25.88 -32.17
CA ASN A 538 -13.54 -25.55 -31.34
C ASN A 538 -13.33 -24.02 -31.23
N GLY A 539 -13.66 -23.46 -30.05
CA GLY A 539 -13.55 -22.03 -29.67
C GLY A 539 -14.86 -21.55 -29.03
N PRO A 540 -14.86 -20.83 -27.88
CA PRO A 540 -16.07 -20.65 -27.09
C PRO A 540 -17.04 -19.71 -27.81
N ALA A 541 -18.09 -20.30 -28.38
CA ALA A 541 -19.25 -19.54 -28.84
C ALA A 541 -20.09 -19.16 -27.62
N LEU A 542 -20.21 -17.86 -27.34
CA LEU A 542 -21.23 -17.31 -26.43
C LEU A 542 -22.57 -17.30 -27.18
N PHE A 543 -23.26 -18.43 -27.23
CA PHE A 543 -24.63 -18.48 -27.75
C PHE A 543 -25.61 -18.01 -26.68
N SER A 544 -26.31 -16.89 -26.88
CA SER A 544 -27.41 -16.47 -26.01
C SER A 544 -28.77 -16.95 -26.51
N SER A 545 -29.38 -17.90 -25.80
CA SER A 545 -30.79 -18.24 -25.97
C SER A 545 -31.61 -17.43 -24.97
N ALA A 546 -32.59 -16.66 -25.46
CA ALA A 546 -33.50 -15.89 -24.62
C ALA A 546 -34.67 -16.75 -24.13
N TYR A 547 -34.86 -16.80 -22.81
CA TYR A 547 -35.87 -17.58 -22.12
C TYR A 547 -36.76 -16.64 -21.30
N ILE A 548 -38.06 -16.69 -21.58
CA ILE A 548 -39.06 -15.85 -20.93
C ILE A 548 -39.79 -16.67 -19.87
N TRP A 549 -39.80 -16.20 -18.63
CA TRP A 549 -40.63 -16.78 -17.57
C TRP A 549 -42.10 -16.67 -17.95
N ASN A 550 -42.86 -17.78 -17.90
CA ASN A 550 -44.25 -17.83 -18.39
C ASN A 550 -45.27 -18.26 -17.32
N VAL A 551 -44.85 -18.40 -16.06
CA VAL A 551 -45.73 -18.81 -14.95
C VAL A 551 -46.22 -17.60 -14.17
N ASN A 552 -47.54 -17.50 -14.00
CA ASN A 552 -48.15 -16.52 -13.10
C ASN A 552 -48.08 -17.02 -11.64
N GLY A 553 -47.67 -16.16 -10.71
CA GLY A 553 -47.55 -16.50 -9.29
C GLY A 553 -46.24 -17.25 -8.95
N SER A 554 -46.33 -18.35 -8.19
CA SER A 554 -45.16 -19.12 -7.76
C SER A 554 -44.89 -20.30 -8.70
N GLY A 555 -43.65 -20.45 -9.15
CA GLY A 555 -43.21 -21.58 -9.97
C GLY A 555 -41.77 -21.99 -9.67
N ASP A 556 -41.45 -23.26 -9.94
CA ASP A 556 -40.10 -23.78 -9.78
C ASP A 556 -39.18 -23.32 -10.92
N TYR A 557 -38.08 -22.68 -10.58
CA TYR A 557 -37.08 -22.15 -11.50
C TYR A 557 -36.49 -23.22 -12.43
N GLN A 558 -36.34 -24.45 -11.92
CA GLN A 558 -35.66 -25.55 -12.61
C GLN A 558 -36.59 -26.35 -13.54
N ILE A 559 -37.91 -26.15 -13.47
CA ILE A 559 -38.84 -26.81 -14.38
C ILE A 559 -38.74 -26.14 -15.76
N ALA A 560 -38.15 -26.84 -16.72
CA ALA A 560 -37.87 -26.34 -18.07
C ALA A 560 -39.09 -25.71 -18.77
N GLY A 561 -40.30 -26.24 -18.53
CA GLY A 561 -41.56 -25.75 -19.12
C GLY A 561 -42.07 -24.42 -18.54
N ASN A 562 -41.51 -23.96 -17.43
CA ASN A 562 -41.80 -22.64 -16.84
C ASN A 562 -41.07 -21.49 -17.57
N TRP A 563 -40.28 -21.83 -18.59
CA TRP A 563 -39.59 -20.93 -19.49
C TRP A 563 -40.10 -21.13 -20.92
N THR A 564 -40.19 -20.05 -21.69
CA THR A 564 -40.54 -20.06 -23.12
C THR A 564 -39.40 -19.46 -23.95
N PRO A 565 -38.79 -20.21 -24.89
CA PRO A 565 -38.99 -21.65 -25.14
C PRO A 565 -38.57 -22.50 -23.93
N THR A 566 -38.92 -23.80 -23.93
CA THR A 566 -38.58 -24.72 -22.83
C THR A 566 -37.07 -24.73 -22.55
N ARG A 567 -36.66 -24.35 -21.33
CA ARG A 567 -35.25 -24.25 -20.92
C ARG A 567 -34.75 -25.55 -20.31
N SER A 568 -34.42 -26.54 -21.13
CA SER A 568 -33.92 -27.86 -20.66
C SER A 568 -32.40 -27.93 -20.48
N SER A 569 -31.66 -26.95 -21.01
CA SER A 569 -30.20 -26.93 -21.01
C SER A 569 -29.66 -25.57 -20.56
N PRO A 570 -29.70 -25.27 -19.25
CA PRO A 570 -29.10 -24.06 -18.70
C PRO A 570 -27.64 -23.86 -19.15
N SER A 571 -27.31 -22.66 -19.61
CA SER A 571 -25.99 -22.29 -20.12
C SER A 571 -25.56 -20.90 -19.64
N PRO A 572 -24.24 -20.65 -19.43
CA PRO A 572 -23.68 -19.31 -19.23
C PRO A 572 -24.08 -18.28 -20.29
N GLY A 573 -24.44 -18.72 -21.48
CA GLY A 573 -24.93 -17.87 -22.57
C GLY A 573 -26.36 -17.34 -22.38
N ASP A 574 -27.17 -17.96 -21.52
CA ASP A 574 -28.61 -17.72 -21.48
C ASP A 574 -28.98 -16.27 -21.17
N GLU A 575 -30.07 -15.80 -21.78
CA GLU A 575 -30.75 -14.56 -21.43
C GLU A 575 -32.07 -14.90 -20.74
N LEU A 576 -32.26 -14.47 -19.49
CA LEU A 576 -33.47 -14.72 -18.74
C LEU A 576 -34.31 -13.44 -18.65
N ILE A 577 -35.57 -13.55 -19.06
CA ILE A 577 -36.50 -12.43 -19.15
C ILE A 577 -37.71 -12.72 -18.27
N ILE A 578 -38.02 -11.80 -17.36
CA ILE A 578 -39.24 -11.79 -16.56
C ILE A 578 -40.02 -10.54 -16.97
N ASP A 579 -41.10 -10.74 -17.71
CA ASP A 579 -41.85 -9.66 -18.36
C ASP A 579 -43.29 -9.61 -17.80
N GLY A 580 -43.63 -8.48 -17.18
CA GLY A 580 -44.97 -8.22 -16.62
C GLY A 580 -46.10 -8.14 -17.65
N ALA A 581 -45.79 -7.89 -18.92
CA ALA A 581 -46.77 -7.95 -20.01
C ALA A 581 -47.16 -9.40 -20.34
N LEU A 582 -46.32 -10.38 -19.99
CA LEU A 582 -46.51 -11.81 -20.27
C LEU A 582 -46.85 -12.61 -19.00
N THR A 583 -46.37 -12.17 -17.84
CA THR A 583 -46.63 -12.78 -16.53
C THR A 583 -47.24 -11.75 -15.57
N ALA A 584 -48.55 -11.83 -15.38
CA ALA A 584 -49.29 -10.82 -14.64
C ALA A 584 -49.15 -11.04 -13.12
N GLY A 585 -48.75 -9.98 -12.40
CA GLY A 585 -48.67 -9.94 -10.94
C GLY A 585 -47.28 -10.23 -10.37
N PRO A 586 -47.12 -10.26 -9.03
CA PRO A 586 -45.88 -10.68 -8.39
C PRO A 586 -45.58 -12.14 -8.73
N VAL A 587 -44.32 -12.43 -9.10
CA VAL A 587 -43.88 -13.79 -9.43
C VAL A 587 -42.82 -14.24 -8.44
N THR A 588 -42.90 -15.50 -8.01
CA THR A 588 -41.91 -16.13 -7.12
C THR A 588 -41.29 -17.32 -7.82
N LEU A 589 -40.00 -17.23 -8.09
CA LEU A 589 -39.22 -18.30 -8.69
C LEU A 589 -38.56 -19.07 -7.54
N THR A 590 -39.13 -20.24 -7.20
CA THR A 590 -38.63 -21.10 -6.13
C THR A 590 -37.56 -22.07 -6.63
N ASN A 591 -36.70 -22.56 -5.74
CA ASN A 591 -35.66 -23.53 -6.05
C ASN A 591 -34.66 -23.03 -7.11
N CYS A 592 -34.26 -21.75 -7.08
CA CYS A 592 -33.19 -21.25 -7.95
C CYS A 592 -31.95 -22.17 -7.89
N ASN A 593 -31.33 -22.47 -9.03
CA ASN A 593 -30.11 -23.27 -9.10
C ASN A 593 -28.87 -22.36 -8.96
N SER A 594 -27.70 -22.96 -8.76
CA SER A 594 -26.44 -22.23 -8.95
C SER A 594 -26.09 -22.27 -10.43
N GLU A 595 -26.03 -21.12 -11.08
CA GLU A 595 -25.70 -21.01 -12.50
C GLU A 595 -25.13 -19.64 -12.87
N ALA A 596 -24.48 -19.59 -14.02
CA ALA A 596 -24.13 -18.34 -14.68
C ALA A 596 -25.05 -18.13 -15.88
N ILE A 597 -25.38 -16.87 -16.18
CA ILE A 597 -26.17 -16.45 -17.34
C ILE A 597 -25.58 -15.16 -17.91
N THR A 598 -25.85 -14.87 -19.19
CA THR A 598 -25.34 -13.67 -19.84
C THR A 598 -26.23 -12.47 -19.51
N THR A 599 -27.55 -12.62 -19.58
CA THR A 599 -28.47 -11.49 -19.37
C THR A 599 -29.59 -11.83 -18.40
N LEU A 600 -29.93 -10.87 -17.52
CA LEU A 600 -31.16 -10.89 -16.72
C LEU A 600 -31.97 -9.61 -16.95
N THR A 601 -33.21 -9.75 -17.41
CA THR A 601 -34.13 -8.63 -17.66
C THR A 601 -35.41 -8.81 -16.85
N VAL A 602 -35.75 -7.83 -16.00
CA VAL A 602 -37.02 -7.78 -15.26
C VAL A 602 -37.76 -6.50 -15.68
N THR A 603 -38.88 -6.60 -16.38
CA THR A 603 -39.48 -5.43 -17.07
C THR A 603 -41.01 -5.40 -17.02
N ASN A 604 -41.60 -4.31 -17.53
CA ASN A 604 -43.03 -4.10 -17.67
C ASN A 604 -43.83 -4.23 -16.36
N GLY A 605 -43.27 -3.75 -15.23
CA GLY A 605 -44.00 -3.60 -13.96
C GLY A 605 -44.10 -4.86 -13.10
N VAL A 606 -43.39 -5.93 -13.44
CA VAL A 606 -43.40 -7.18 -12.67
C VAL A 606 -42.54 -7.08 -11.40
N SER A 607 -43.02 -7.67 -10.30
CA SER A 607 -42.20 -7.88 -9.10
C SER A 607 -41.76 -9.34 -9.02
N ALA A 608 -40.53 -9.60 -9.42
CA ALA A 608 -39.90 -10.92 -9.38
C ALA A 608 -39.22 -11.17 -8.02
N SER A 609 -39.46 -12.34 -7.44
CA SER A 609 -38.82 -12.78 -6.19
C SER A 609 -38.08 -14.09 -6.42
N LEU A 610 -36.77 -14.09 -6.19
CA LEU A 610 -35.93 -15.29 -6.27
C LEU A 610 -35.81 -15.92 -4.88
N TYR A 611 -36.01 -17.24 -4.81
CA TYR A 611 -36.06 -17.98 -3.55
C TYR A 611 -35.38 -19.35 -3.69
N SER A 612 -34.59 -19.75 -2.68
CA SER A 612 -34.10 -21.12 -2.57
C SER A 612 -34.01 -21.60 -1.11
N SER A 613 -34.15 -22.91 -0.91
CA SER A 613 -34.06 -23.55 0.41
C SER A 613 -32.60 -23.79 0.85
N GLY A 614 -31.67 -23.92 -0.10
CA GLY A 614 -30.22 -24.04 0.15
C GLY A 614 -29.44 -22.90 -0.49
N ALA A 615 -28.15 -22.77 -0.14
CA ALA A 615 -27.25 -21.76 -0.71
C ALA A 615 -27.10 -21.95 -2.23
N LYS A 616 -27.46 -20.91 -2.99
CA LYS A 616 -27.48 -20.90 -4.46
C LYS A 616 -26.99 -19.56 -4.98
N GLN A 617 -26.24 -19.60 -6.08
CA GLN A 617 -25.62 -18.41 -6.65
C GLN A 617 -26.06 -18.21 -8.10
N LEU A 618 -26.65 -17.06 -8.39
CA LEU A 618 -26.95 -16.64 -9.76
C LEU A 618 -25.88 -15.63 -10.18
N THR A 619 -25.05 -15.98 -11.15
CA THR A 619 -23.99 -15.11 -11.69
C THR A 619 -24.41 -14.51 -13.01
N ILE A 620 -24.33 -13.18 -13.12
CA ILE A 620 -24.60 -12.45 -14.37
C ILE A 620 -23.27 -12.06 -15.01
N LEU A 621 -23.08 -12.40 -16.30
CA LEU A 621 -21.83 -12.23 -17.04
C LEU A 621 -21.86 -11.14 -18.13
N GLY A 622 -23.06 -10.70 -18.57
CA GLY A 622 -23.23 -9.74 -19.65
C GLY A 622 -23.98 -8.47 -19.25
N SER A 623 -25.29 -8.56 -19.00
CA SER A 623 -26.10 -7.40 -18.64
C SER A 623 -27.23 -7.72 -17.64
N ALA A 624 -27.58 -6.75 -16.79
CA ALA A 624 -28.73 -6.85 -15.91
C ALA A 624 -29.57 -5.56 -15.98
N THR A 625 -30.86 -5.71 -16.29
CA THR A 625 -31.80 -4.59 -16.40
C THR A 625 -33.05 -4.82 -15.57
N ILE A 626 -33.39 -3.85 -14.71
CA ILE A 626 -34.66 -3.79 -13.99
C ILE A 626 -35.38 -2.54 -14.50
N GLY A 627 -36.45 -2.77 -15.28
CA GLY A 627 -37.25 -1.72 -15.91
C GLY A 627 -38.04 -0.89 -14.91
N SER A 628 -38.43 0.31 -15.33
CA SER A 628 -39.24 1.23 -14.51
C SER A 628 -40.53 0.56 -14.03
N GLY A 629 -40.79 0.64 -12.72
CA GLY A 629 -41.97 0.03 -12.08
C GLY A 629 -41.87 -1.47 -11.82
N SER A 630 -40.80 -2.14 -12.28
CA SER A 630 -40.50 -3.53 -11.93
C SER A 630 -39.70 -3.63 -10.64
N ALA A 631 -39.62 -4.83 -10.06
CA ALA A 631 -38.78 -5.12 -8.89
C ALA A 631 -38.12 -6.50 -9.00
N LEU A 632 -36.84 -6.59 -8.62
CA LEU A 632 -36.12 -7.83 -8.36
C LEU A 632 -35.86 -7.95 -6.85
N ASN A 633 -36.42 -8.97 -6.23
CA ASN A 633 -36.28 -9.25 -4.80
C ASN A 633 -35.56 -10.57 -4.59
N LEU A 634 -34.57 -10.60 -3.69
CA LEU A 634 -33.89 -11.83 -3.29
C LEU A 634 -34.24 -12.16 -1.84
N TYR A 635 -34.50 -13.45 -1.59
CA TYR A 635 -34.86 -13.97 -0.27
C TYR A 635 -34.07 -15.24 0.04
N ASN A 636 -33.81 -15.46 1.33
CA ASN A 636 -33.09 -16.62 1.84
C ASN A 636 -31.75 -16.81 1.13
N ASN A 637 -31.20 -18.03 1.10
CA ASN A 637 -29.83 -18.34 0.70
C ASN A 637 -29.53 -18.15 -0.82
N VAL A 638 -30.14 -17.18 -1.49
CA VAL A 638 -29.83 -16.77 -2.87
C VAL A 638 -28.80 -15.65 -2.85
N THR A 639 -27.69 -15.87 -3.55
CA THR A 639 -26.65 -14.89 -3.80
C THR A 639 -26.73 -14.42 -5.26
N LEU A 640 -26.75 -13.11 -5.50
CA LEU A 640 -26.58 -12.51 -6.82
C LEU A 640 -25.14 -12.07 -7.00
N ASN A 641 -24.41 -12.68 -7.93
CA ASN A 641 -23.07 -12.26 -8.32
C ASN A 641 -23.13 -11.41 -9.60
N LEU A 642 -22.66 -10.18 -9.51
CA LEU A 642 -22.64 -9.23 -10.64
C LEU A 642 -21.23 -9.17 -11.23
N GLU A 643 -20.91 -10.06 -12.17
CA GLU A 643 -19.65 -10.06 -12.93
C GLU A 643 -19.77 -9.22 -14.21
N ILE A 644 -20.35 -8.03 -14.05
CA ILE A 644 -20.67 -7.09 -15.14
C ILE A 644 -20.28 -5.67 -14.77
N PRO A 645 -19.97 -4.80 -15.74
CA PRO A 645 -19.55 -3.43 -15.43
C PRO A 645 -20.70 -2.56 -14.91
N THR A 646 -21.95 -2.81 -15.30
CA THR A 646 -23.09 -1.96 -14.93
C THR A 646 -24.40 -2.74 -14.85
N VAL A 647 -25.19 -2.46 -13.82
CA VAL A 647 -26.61 -2.83 -13.69
C VAL A 647 -27.46 -1.60 -13.94
N THR A 648 -28.46 -1.71 -14.80
CA THR A 648 -29.45 -0.65 -15.02
C THR A 648 -30.71 -0.94 -14.19
N ALA A 649 -30.80 -0.34 -13.00
CA ALA A 649 -31.91 -0.45 -12.06
C ALA A 649 -32.82 0.78 -12.10
N ASN A 650 -33.70 0.84 -13.11
CA ASN A 650 -34.79 1.83 -13.16
C ASN A 650 -36.01 1.40 -12.31
N GLY A 651 -36.10 0.12 -11.98
CA GLY A 651 -36.99 -0.43 -10.95
C GLY A 651 -36.22 -0.90 -9.71
N ASP A 652 -36.93 -1.50 -8.76
CA ASP A 652 -36.39 -1.78 -7.43
C ASP A 652 -35.48 -3.01 -7.41
N LEU A 653 -34.35 -2.93 -6.71
CA LEU A 653 -33.45 -4.04 -6.43
C LEU A 653 -33.32 -4.21 -4.91
N ARG A 654 -33.87 -5.31 -4.36
CA ARG A 654 -34.00 -5.50 -2.90
C ARG A 654 -33.45 -6.85 -2.45
N PHE A 655 -32.67 -6.83 -1.37
CA PHE A 655 -32.12 -8.02 -0.72
C PHE A 655 -32.71 -8.16 0.68
N TRP A 656 -33.35 -9.29 0.95
CA TRP A 656 -34.01 -9.58 2.22
C TRP A 656 -33.20 -10.59 3.05
N SER A 657 -33.71 -10.92 4.24
CA SER A 657 -33.09 -11.84 5.19
C SER A 657 -32.57 -13.12 4.51
N GLY A 658 -31.31 -13.44 4.78
CA GLY A 658 -30.58 -14.61 4.28
C GLY A 658 -29.99 -14.48 2.88
N SER A 659 -30.33 -13.41 2.13
CA SER A 659 -29.86 -13.20 0.76
C SER A 659 -28.61 -12.34 0.69
N GLN A 660 -27.86 -12.49 -0.41
CA GLN A 660 -26.60 -11.79 -0.62
C GLN A 660 -26.54 -11.14 -2.00
N CYS A 661 -25.94 -9.96 -2.07
CA CYS A 661 -25.54 -9.34 -3.32
C CYS A 661 -24.04 -9.08 -3.33
N ASN A 662 -23.37 -9.68 -4.31
CA ASN A 662 -21.97 -9.44 -4.57
C ASN A 662 -21.89 -8.51 -5.77
N THR A 663 -21.78 -7.22 -5.48
CA THR A 663 -21.69 -6.22 -6.55
C THR A 663 -20.38 -6.31 -7.28
N LYS A 664 -19.33 -6.88 -6.67
CA LYS A 664 -17.97 -6.88 -7.19
C LYS A 664 -17.61 -5.46 -7.64
N LEU A 665 -17.25 -5.23 -8.91
CA LEU A 665 -17.03 -3.90 -9.50
C LEU A 665 -18.25 -3.31 -10.25
N ALA A 666 -19.41 -3.97 -10.23
CA ALA A 666 -20.59 -3.54 -10.97
C ALA A 666 -21.17 -2.22 -10.45
N MET A 667 -21.32 -1.25 -11.34
CA MET A 667 -22.00 0.01 -11.04
C MET A 667 -23.51 -0.17 -11.13
N ILE A 668 -24.23 0.02 -10.02
CA ILE A 668 -25.69 -0.08 -9.99
C ILE A 668 -26.27 1.32 -10.16
N THR A 669 -26.78 1.61 -11.35
CA THR A 669 -27.25 2.94 -11.74
C THR A 669 -28.74 2.91 -12.10
N GLY A 670 -29.42 4.06 -12.02
CA GLY A 670 -30.81 4.20 -12.45
C GLY A 670 -31.72 4.89 -11.43
N SER A 671 -32.99 5.01 -11.81
CA SER A 671 -34.01 5.73 -11.01
C SER A 671 -34.67 4.89 -9.90
N GLY A 672 -34.44 3.58 -9.87
CA GLY A 672 -35.10 2.64 -8.96
C GLY A 672 -34.61 2.70 -7.51
N TYR A 673 -35.27 1.96 -6.63
CA TYR A 673 -34.92 1.84 -5.22
C TYR A 673 -33.99 0.65 -4.97
N PHE A 674 -32.79 0.91 -4.43
CA PHE A 674 -31.87 -0.13 -3.97
C PHE A 674 -31.99 -0.33 -2.46
N SER A 675 -32.14 -1.57 -1.97
CA SER A 675 -32.05 -1.81 -0.52
C SER A 675 -31.40 -3.12 -0.09
N ALA A 676 -30.55 -3.00 0.94
CA ALA A 676 -30.09 -4.11 1.76
C ALA A 676 -30.89 -4.11 3.07
N GLU A 677 -31.87 -5.00 3.17
CA GLU A 677 -32.80 -5.10 4.30
C GLU A 677 -32.18 -5.91 5.46
N ALA A 678 -32.87 -5.94 6.61
CA ALA A 678 -32.41 -6.68 7.79
C ALA A 678 -32.13 -8.17 7.48
N GLY A 679 -30.98 -8.66 7.93
CA GLY A 679 -30.51 -10.02 7.73
C GLY A 679 -29.95 -10.32 6.33
N SER A 680 -29.83 -9.34 5.45
CA SER A 680 -29.16 -9.50 4.14
C SER A 680 -27.66 -9.21 4.23
N THR A 681 -26.90 -9.65 3.22
CA THR A 681 -25.47 -9.39 3.06
C THR A 681 -25.19 -8.60 1.78
N LEU A 682 -24.40 -7.53 1.87
CA LEU A 682 -23.96 -6.74 0.73
C LEU A 682 -22.43 -6.73 0.65
N GLU A 683 -21.86 -7.22 -0.45
CA GLU A 683 -20.42 -7.19 -0.72
C GLU A 683 -20.07 -6.14 -1.78
N ILE A 684 -19.00 -5.36 -1.51
CA ILE A 684 -18.61 -4.14 -2.23
C ILE A 684 -17.10 -4.12 -2.45
N GLU A 685 -16.66 -3.81 -3.67
CA GLU A 685 -15.23 -3.66 -4.02
C GLU A 685 -14.81 -2.22 -4.39
N ASN A 686 -15.76 -1.26 -4.38
CA ASN A 686 -15.47 0.14 -4.73
C ASN A 686 -14.56 0.81 -3.70
N SER A 687 -13.61 1.63 -4.16
CA SER A 687 -12.72 2.40 -3.28
C SER A 687 -13.46 3.37 -2.35
N ASP A 688 -14.58 3.93 -2.79
CA ASP A 688 -15.38 4.89 -2.00
C ASP A 688 -16.34 4.20 -1.00
N GLY A 689 -16.47 2.87 -1.07
CA GLY A 689 -17.44 2.10 -0.29
C GLY A 689 -18.89 2.47 -0.57
N ILE A 690 -19.70 2.52 0.48
CA ILE A 690 -21.11 2.93 0.41
C ILE A 690 -21.18 4.44 0.54
N VAL A 691 -21.63 5.15 -0.50
CA VAL A 691 -21.81 6.60 -0.45
C VAL A 691 -23.27 6.95 -0.15
N ALA A 692 -23.50 7.91 0.75
CA ALA A 692 -24.85 8.29 1.20
C ALA A 692 -25.72 8.86 0.06
N SER A 693 -25.12 9.67 -0.83
CA SER A 693 -25.79 10.20 -2.01
C SER A 693 -24.80 10.55 -3.14
N GLY A 694 -25.23 10.50 -4.40
CA GLY A 694 -24.45 10.98 -5.55
C GLY A 694 -24.09 9.91 -6.58
N ALA A 695 -23.27 10.33 -7.55
CA ALA A 695 -22.75 9.53 -8.66
C ALA A 695 -21.34 8.95 -8.37
N SER A 696 -21.03 8.72 -7.08
CA SER A 696 -19.82 8.06 -6.59
C SER A 696 -20.19 6.83 -5.77
N GLY A 697 -19.24 5.91 -5.57
CA GLY A 697 -19.51 4.58 -5.04
C GLY A 697 -20.22 3.65 -6.04
N GLN A 698 -20.38 2.38 -5.66
CA GLN A 698 -20.97 1.34 -6.52
C GLN A 698 -22.49 1.44 -6.67
N ILE A 699 -23.18 1.85 -5.61
CA ILE A 699 -24.63 2.00 -5.61
C ILE A 699 -24.96 3.45 -5.90
N GLN A 700 -25.37 3.73 -7.13
CA GLN A 700 -25.66 5.08 -7.65
C GLN A 700 -27.13 5.28 -8.00
N THR A 701 -28.01 4.41 -7.51
CA THR A 701 -29.45 4.61 -7.68
C THR A 701 -29.91 5.89 -6.98
N THR A 702 -31.01 6.45 -7.48
CA THR A 702 -31.57 7.71 -6.95
C THR A 702 -32.00 7.57 -5.49
N THR A 703 -32.57 6.40 -5.13
CA THR A 703 -32.96 6.08 -3.75
C THR A 703 -32.26 4.80 -3.30
N ARG A 704 -31.68 4.82 -2.09
CA ARG A 704 -30.93 3.70 -1.50
C ARG A 704 -31.19 3.60 0.01
N SER A 705 -31.25 2.38 0.53
CA SER A 705 -31.42 2.10 1.96
C SER A 705 -30.52 0.95 2.41
N PHE A 706 -29.82 1.17 3.52
CA PHE A 706 -28.86 0.23 4.09
C PHE A 706 -29.27 -0.02 5.55
N SER A 707 -29.66 -1.26 5.86
CA SER A 707 -30.14 -1.62 7.20
C SER A 707 -29.02 -1.70 8.22
N SER A 708 -29.28 -1.26 9.45
CA SER A 708 -28.38 -1.47 10.59
C SER A 708 -28.34 -2.91 11.10
N GLN A 709 -29.19 -3.77 10.55
CA GLN A 709 -29.28 -5.20 10.85
C GLN A 709 -28.82 -6.06 9.65
N ALA A 710 -28.16 -5.46 8.66
CA ALA A 710 -27.53 -6.16 7.55
C ALA A 710 -26.02 -6.32 7.78
N SER A 711 -25.43 -7.25 7.05
CA SER A 711 -24.01 -7.57 7.06
C SER A 711 -23.33 -6.96 5.83
N TYR A 712 -22.16 -6.37 6.01
CA TYR A 712 -21.43 -5.68 4.95
C TYR A 712 -20.05 -6.25 4.76
N VAL A 713 -19.71 -6.61 3.52
CA VAL A 713 -18.44 -7.21 3.13
C VAL A 713 -17.69 -6.24 2.23
N TYR A 714 -16.41 -6.02 2.52
CA TYR A 714 -15.52 -5.19 1.72
C TYR A 714 -14.36 -6.07 1.23
N SER A 715 -14.16 -6.18 -0.08
CA SER A 715 -13.23 -7.15 -0.70
C SER A 715 -12.38 -6.58 -1.85
N GLY A 716 -12.32 -5.26 -1.99
CA GLY A 716 -11.50 -4.54 -2.97
C GLY A 716 -10.04 -4.33 -2.54
N THR A 717 -9.29 -3.45 -3.21
CA THR A 717 -7.87 -3.19 -2.85
C THR A 717 -7.76 -2.20 -1.69
N THR A 718 -7.76 -0.89 -1.97
CA THR A 718 -7.88 0.15 -0.94
C THR A 718 -9.27 0.73 -0.94
N GLN A 719 -10.00 0.54 0.16
CA GLN A 719 -11.37 0.97 0.31
C GLN A 719 -11.58 1.86 1.53
N ALA A 720 -12.64 2.63 1.47
CA ALA A 720 -13.28 3.22 2.63
C ALA A 720 -14.63 2.51 2.87
N THR A 721 -15.13 2.51 4.10
CA THR A 721 -16.52 2.06 4.34
C THR A 721 -17.55 2.97 3.66
N GLY A 722 -17.16 4.21 3.38
CA GLY A 722 -18.00 5.21 2.75
C GLY A 722 -18.97 5.91 3.70
N SER A 723 -19.44 7.08 3.30
CA SER A 723 -20.27 7.98 4.12
C SER A 723 -21.70 7.48 4.33
N GLY A 724 -22.17 6.55 3.50
CA GLY A 724 -23.51 5.98 3.51
C GLY A 724 -23.66 4.67 4.26
N LEU A 725 -22.56 4.08 4.75
CA LEU A 725 -22.66 2.93 5.66
C LEU A 725 -23.37 3.37 6.95
N PRO A 726 -24.38 2.61 7.45
CA PRO A 726 -25.02 2.91 8.73
C PRO A 726 -24.01 2.96 9.88
N THR A 727 -24.25 3.84 10.87
CA THR A 727 -23.38 3.96 12.06
C THR A 727 -23.45 2.72 12.97
N THR A 728 -24.37 1.81 12.70
CA THR A 728 -24.50 0.51 13.37
C THR A 728 -24.79 -0.54 12.31
N VAL A 729 -24.11 -1.68 12.35
CA VAL A 729 -24.31 -2.80 11.43
C VAL A 729 -24.45 -4.11 12.20
N ALA A 730 -25.02 -5.15 11.56
CA ALA A 730 -25.01 -6.48 12.13
C ALA A 730 -23.58 -7.01 12.11
N ASP A 731 -23.03 -7.24 10.92
CA ASP A 731 -21.66 -7.72 10.77
C ASP A 731 -20.85 -6.80 9.83
N LEU A 732 -19.54 -6.72 10.08
CA LEU A 732 -18.57 -6.13 9.16
C LEU A 732 -17.51 -7.18 8.86
N LEU A 733 -17.38 -7.54 7.59
CA LEU A 733 -16.37 -8.47 7.11
C LEU A 733 -15.40 -7.67 6.21
N ALA A 734 -14.18 -7.47 6.70
CA ALA A 734 -13.17 -6.61 6.09
C ALA A 734 -12.09 -7.47 5.43
N TYR A 735 -12.22 -7.69 4.13
CA TYR A 735 -11.37 -8.54 3.28
C TYR A 735 -10.71 -7.76 2.13
N SER A 736 -10.62 -6.43 2.25
CA SER A 736 -9.89 -5.61 1.30
C SER A 736 -8.37 -5.83 1.42
N ASP A 737 -7.51 -5.11 0.69
CA ASP A 737 -6.10 -4.98 1.12
C ASP A 737 -6.02 -4.04 2.34
N ILE A 738 -6.69 -2.87 2.22
CA ILE A 738 -6.79 -1.84 3.26
C ILE A 738 -8.24 -1.32 3.30
N LEU A 739 -8.84 -1.27 4.49
CA LEU A 739 -10.17 -0.69 4.72
C LEU A 739 -10.10 0.47 5.72
N ASN A 740 -10.58 1.64 5.33
CA ASN A 740 -10.63 2.84 6.18
C ASN A 740 -12.07 3.13 6.65
N LEU A 741 -12.26 3.30 7.96
CA LEU A 741 -13.54 3.79 8.47
C LEU A 741 -13.81 5.23 8.03
N SER A 742 -14.97 5.45 7.42
CA SER A 742 -15.42 6.80 7.03
C SER A 742 -16.23 7.50 8.11
N ASN A 743 -16.87 6.73 8.99
CA ASN A 743 -17.74 7.20 10.08
C ASN A 743 -17.45 6.43 11.37
N ASN A 744 -17.95 6.94 12.50
CA ASN A 744 -18.02 6.14 13.72
C ASN A 744 -18.96 4.94 13.48
N LEU A 745 -18.53 3.76 13.88
CA LEU A 745 -19.20 2.51 13.54
C LEU A 745 -19.35 1.62 14.78
N THR A 746 -20.54 1.06 14.95
CA THR A 746 -20.84 0.00 15.93
C THR A 746 -21.12 -1.31 15.21
N VAL A 747 -20.42 -2.38 15.57
CA VAL A 747 -20.67 -3.74 15.04
C VAL A 747 -21.33 -4.57 16.13
N ASN A 748 -22.59 -4.98 15.89
CA ASN A 748 -23.40 -5.69 16.88
C ASN A 748 -23.18 -7.21 16.90
N GLY A 749 -22.87 -7.78 15.75
CA GLY A 749 -22.58 -9.19 15.53
C GLY A 749 -21.08 -9.40 15.35
N ASN A 750 -20.67 -9.94 14.22
CA ASN A 750 -19.28 -10.29 13.94
C ASN A 750 -18.51 -9.15 13.26
N LEU A 751 -17.36 -8.80 13.82
CA LEU A 751 -16.28 -8.14 13.11
C LEU A 751 -15.26 -9.19 12.67
N ASP A 752 -15.12 -9.40 11.37
CA ASP A 752 -14.08 -10.26 10.79
C ASP A 752 -13.07 -9.41 10.02
N VAL A 753 -11.79 -9.50 10.38
CA VAL A 753 -10.72 -8.66 9.81
C VAL A 753 -9.70 -9.55 9.12
N GLY A 754 -9.87 -9.73 7.81
CA GLY A 754 -8.93 -10.37 6.89
C GLY A 754 -8.06 -9.37 6.11
N CYS A 755 -8.02 -8.11 6.52
CA CYS A 755 -7.26 -7.03 5.89
C CYS A 755 -6.55 -6.12 6.89
N THR A 756 -5.94 -5.02 6.41
CA THR A 756 -5.58 -3.89 7.28
C THR A 756 -6.79 -2.96 7.47
N LEU A 757 -7.54 -3.11 8.56
CA LEU A 757 -8.66 -2.23 8.94
C LEU A 757 -8.15 -1.05 9.78
N GLN A 758 -8.38 0.17 9.31
CA GLN A 758 -7.91 1.41 9.94
C GLN A 758 -9.08 2.29 10.41
N THR A 759 -8.96 2.81 11.63
CA THR A 759 -9.99 3.68 12.22
C THR A 759 -10.03 5.10 11.67
N ALA A 760 -8.97 5.63 11.03
CA ALA A 760 -8.95 6.96 10.38
C ALA A 760 -9.56 8.10 11.23
N ALA A 761 -9.19 8.18 12.51
CA ALA A 761 -9.73 9.12 13.51
C ALA A 761 -11.24 8.96 13.83
N LYS A 762 -11.79 7.77 13.63
CA LYS A 762 -13.17 7.37 14.00
C LYS A 762 -13.17 6.41 15.18
N THR A 763 -14.34 6.27 15.78
CA THR A 763 -14.61 5.27 16.83
C THR A 763 -15.20 4.00 16.22
N LEU A 764 -14.55 2.87 16.45
CA LEU A 764 -15.08 1.53 16.21
C LEU A 764 -15.54 0.94 17.54
N THR A 765 -16.83 0.63 17.68
CA THR A 765 -17.41 0.00 18.88
C THR A 765 -17.82 -1.44 18.57
N LEU A 766 -17.45 -2.37 19.42
CA LEU A 766 -17.72 -3.81 19.28
C LEU A 766 -18.73 -4.22 20.35
N ASN A 767 -19.82 -4.89 19.97
CA ASN A 767 -20.78 -5.47 20.91
C ASN A 767 -20.92 -6.99 20.77
N GLY A 768 -20.43 -7.58 19.67
CA GLY A 768 -20.48 -9.01 19.40
C GLY A 768 -19.10 -9.65 19.38
N THR A 769 -18.82 -10.49 18.39
CA THR A 769 -17.53 -11.19 18.24
C THR A 769 -16.55 -10.38 17.40
N ALA A 770 -15.25 -10.51 17.66
CA ALA A 770 -14.22 -9.88 16.86
C ALA A 770 -13.02 -10.81 16.64
N VAL A 771 -12.66 -11.01 15.37
CA VAL A 771 -11.53 -11.84 14.94
C VAL A 771 -10.64 -11.04 14.00
N VAL A 772 -9.32 -11.11 14.22
CA VAL A 772 -8.31 -10.61 13.29
C VAL A 772 -7.54 -11.80 12.72
N GLU A 773 -7.72 -12.07 11.44
CA GLU A 773 -7.20 -13.24 10.75
C GLU A 773 -5.67 -13.20 10.56
N ASP A 774 -5.07 -14.31 10.12
CA ASP A 774 -3.65 -14.40 9.81
C ASP A 774 -3.19 -13.32 8.82
N VAL A 775 -2.02 -12.72 9.06
CA VAL A 775 -1.42 -11.68 8.19
C VAL A 775 -2.27 -10.39 8.06
N SER A 776 -3.31 -10.23 8.90
CA SER A 776 -4.22 -9.08 8.91
C SER A 776 -3.97 -8.15 10.11
N ALA A 777 -4.50 -6.93 10.07
CA ALA A 777 -4.28 -5.94 11.13
C ALA A 777 -5.50 -5.06 11.41
N LEU A 778 -5.86 -4.90 12.69
CA LEU A 778 -6.76 -3.86 13.16
C LEU A 778 -5.94 -2.71 13.77
N VAL A 779 -5.94 -1.57 13.09
CA VAL A 779 -5.08 -0.42 13.41
C VAL A 779 -5.90 0.75 13.96
N VAL A 780 -5.61 1.11 15.22
CA VAL A 780 -6.16 2.29 15.87
C VAL A 780 -5.19 3.45 15.68
N GLN A 781 -5.50 4.33 14.72
CA GLN A 781 -4.67 5.48 14.37
C GLN A 781 -4.85 6.63 15.36
N SER A 782 -3.97 7.64 15.28
CA SER A 782 -4.07 8.85 16.09
C SER A 782 -5.47 9.48 16.03
N SER A 783 -6.02 9.86 17.19
CA SER A 783 -7.39 10.37 17.36
C SER A 783 -8.51 9.37 17.04
N GLY A 784 -8.18 8.14 16.60
CA GLY A 784 -9.12 7.03 16.47
C GLY A 784 -9.37 6.34 17.81
N ALA A 785 -10.46 5.59 17.89
CA ALA A 785 -10.82 4.84 19.07
C ALA A 785 -11.34 3.44 18.74
N LEU A 786 -10.97 2.46 19.56
CA LEU A 786 -11.51 1.12 19.54
C LEU A 786 -12.15 0.83 20.91
N TYR A 787 -13.48 0.72 20.92
CA TYR A 787 -14.25 0.39 22.10
C TYR A 787 -14.69 -1.06 22.06
N THR A 788 -14.11 -1.85 22.95
CA THR A 788 -14.39 -3.28 22.99
C THR A 788 -15.73 -3.59 23.64
N SER A 789 -16.28 -2.70 24.48
CA SER A 789 -17.53 -2.93 25.25
C SER A 789 -17.59 -4.26 26.01
N GLY A 790 -16.43 -4.88 26.31
CA GLY A 790 -16.34 -6.21 26.92
C GLY A 790 -16.10 -7.38 25.94
N THR A 791 -16.22 -7.15 24.63
CA THR A 791 -15.78 -8.09 23.58
C THR A 791 -14.29 -8.39 23.71
N VAL A 792 -13.95 -9.67 23.58
CA VAL A 792 -12.56 -10.13 23.45
C VAL A 792 -12.22 -10.24 21.96
N ILE A 793 -11.15 -9.57 21.53
CA ILE A 793 -10.64 -9.65 20.17
C ILE A 793 -9.68 -10.83 20.09
N THR A 794 -9.94 -11.77 19.18
CA THR A 794 -9.15 -13.02 19.02
C THR A 794 -8.54 -13.12 17.62
N GLY A 795 -7.74 -14.17 17.37
CA GLY A 795 -7.19 -14.47 16.03
C GLY A 795 -5.66 -14.36 15.96
N ASN A 796 -5.10 -14.61 14.78
CA ASN A 796 -3.64 -14.65 14.60
C ASN A 796 -3.04 -13.35 14.05
N GLY A 797 -3.88 -12.39 13.64
CA GLY A 797 -3.43 -11.10 13.14
C GLY A 797 -2.92 -10.14 14.21
N GLU A 798 -2.70 -8.90 13.81
CA GLU A 798 -2.22 -7.81 14.66
C GLU A 798 -3.35 -6.90 15.13
N VAL A 799 -3.34 -6.53 16.42
CA VAL A 799 -4.02 -5.32 16.89
C VAL A 799 -2.95 -4.29 17.22
N HIS A 800 -2.94 -3.17 16.50
CA HIS A 800 -1.97 -2.09 16.70
C HIS A 800 -2.67 -0.81 17.17
N VAL A 801 -2.37 -0.37 18.40
CA VAL A 801 -2.80 0.92 18.91
C VAL A 801 -1.65 1.91 18.80
N MET A 802 -1.71 2.76 17.77
CA MET A 802 -0.69 3.75 17.46
C MET A 802 -0.72 4.92 18.45
N VAL A 803 0.38 5.68 18.51
CA VAL A 803 0.50 6.90 19.32
C VAL A 803 -0.71 7.83 19.12
N GLY A 804 -1.37 8.20 20.22
CA GLY A 804 -2.58 9.04 20.22
C GLY A 804 -3.89 8.32 19.83
N GLY A 805 -3.85 7.04 19.46
CA GLY A 805 -5.03 6.18 19.31
C GLY A 805 -5.56 5.73 20.67
N THR A 806 -6.87 5.43 20.77
CA THR A 806 -7.54 5.10 22.04
C THR A 806 -8.06 3.68 22.06
N LEU A 807 -7.73 2.92 23.11
CA LEU A 807 -8.32 1.60 23.38
C LEU A 807 -9.15 1.63 24.66
N GLU A 808 -10.44 1.30 24.56
CA GLU A 808 -11.28 1.03 25.72
C GLU A 808 -11.38 -0.48 25.98
N THR A 809 -11.24 -0.86 27.25
CA THR A 809 -11.47 -2.22 27.73
C THR A 809 -12.34 -2.26 28.98
N LYS A 810 -13.28 -3.21 29.00
CA LYS A 810 -14.07 -3.59 30.19
C LYS A 810 -13.61 -4.92 30.79
N ASN A 811 -12.57 -5.53 30.23
CA ASN A 811 -12.05 -6.82 30.65
C ASN A 811 -11.35 -6.70 32.02
N ALA A 812 -11.65 -7.61 32.95
CA ALA A 812 -11.10 -7.61 34.30
C ALA A 812 -9.56 -7.72 34.32
N SER A 813 -8.98 -8.46 33.37
CA SER A 813 -7.52 -8.63 33.23
C SER A 813 -6.83 -7.48 32.50
N GLY A 814 -7.58 -6.45 32.07
CA GLY A 814 -7.04 -5.31 31.35
C GLY A 814 -6.40 -5.69 30.02
N ILE A 815 -5.15 -5.26 29.83
CA ILE A 815 -4.36 -5.47 28.62
C ILE A 815 -3.17 -6.38 28.94
N ALA A 816 -3.19 -7.59 28.40
CA ALA A 816 -2.17 -8.61 28.69
C ALA A 816 -1.09 -8.69 27.61
N SER A 817 0.13 -9.06 28.01
CA SER A 817 1.25 -9.30 27.09
C SER A 817 1.17 -10.65 26.41
N SER A 818 0.32 -11.56 26.89
CA SER A 818 0.01 -12.85 26.27
C SER A 818 -1.38 -12.86 25.64
N GLY A 819 -1.56 -13.66 24.59
CA GLY A 819 -2.85 -13.80 23.90
C GLY A 819 -3.88 -14.63 24.67
N ALA A 820 -3.58 -15.05 25.90
CA ALA A 820 -4.44 -15.95 26.67
C ALA A 820 -5.45 -15.24 27.57
N THR A 821 -5.26 -13.94 27.84
CA THR A 821 -6.09 -13.15 28.77
C THR A 821 -6.20 -11.71 28.29
N GLY A 822 -7.07 -10.91 28.92
CA GLY A 822 -7.27 -9.49 28.56
C GLY A 822 -8.22 -9.29 27.39
N ALA A 823 -8.40 -8.03 26.98
CA ALA A 823 -9.32 -7.66 25.90
C ALA A 823 -8.79 -7.96 24.48
N VAL A 824 -7.48 -8.04 24.32
CA VAL A 824 -6.81 -8.32 23.03
C VAL A 824 -6.04 -9.62 23.15
N GLN A 825 -6.60 -10.68 22.58
CA GLN A 825 -6.13 -12.06 22.63
C GLN A 825 -5.64 -12.55 21.25
N THR A 826 -5.04 -11.66 20.47
CA THR A 826 -4.46 -11.99 19.16
C THR A 826 -3.05 -12.57 19.27
N ALA A 827 -2.49 -13.17 18.21
CA ALA A 827 -1.09 -13.62 18.24
C ALA A 827 -0.11 -12.43 18.31
N THR A 828 -0.38 -11.38 17.53
CA THR A 828 0.42 -10.14 17.52
C THR A 828 -0.40 -8.98 18.08
N ARG A 829 0.21 -8.17 18.93
CA ARG A 829 -0.39 -6.96 19.50
C ARG A 829 0.70 -5.93 19.76
N THR A 830 0.45 -4.70 19.32
CA THR A 830 1.40 -3.60 19.44
C THR A 830 0.69 -2.42 20.09
N PHE A 831 1.26 -1.92 21.17
CA PHE A 831 0.72 -0.82 21.96
C PHE A 831 1.81 0.24 22.08
N ASP A 832 1.70 1.30 21.29
CA ASP A 832 2.74 2.32 21.22
C ASP A 832 2.81 3.16 22.51
N SER A 833 4.01 3.62 22.84
CA SER A 833 4.20 4.63 23.89
C SER A 833 3.51 5.94 23.49
N GLY A 834 2.60 6.44 24.33
CA GLY A 834 1.80 7.64 24.05
C GLY A 834 0.40 7.36 23.49
N SER A 835 -0.02 6.10 23.39
CA SER A 835 -1.41 5.71 23.14
C SER A 835 -2.31 6.00 24.36
N ASN A 836 -3.62 6.12 24.13
CA ASN A 836 -4.63 6.44 25.14
C ASN A 836 -5.39 5.18 25.57
N TYR A 837 -5.79 5.11 26.84
CA TYR A 837 -6.48 3.95 27.40
C TYR A 837 -7.66 4.33 28.27
N VAL A 838 -8.77 3.60 28.11
CA VAL A 838 -9.99 3.76 28.88
C VAL A 838 -10.34 2.43 29.54
N PHE A 839 -10.39 2.39 30.87
CA PHE A 839 -10.81 1.24 31.66
C PHE A 839 -12.20 1.51 32.24
N ASP A 840 -13.24 1.27 31.45
CA ASP A 840 -14.63 1.64 31.76
C ASP A 840 -15.48 0.43 32.19
N SER A 841 -15.17 -0.15 33.35
CA SER A 841 -15.96 -1.24 33.94
C SER A 841 -16.65 -0.85 35.24
N SER A 842 -17.84 -1.42 35.45
CA SER A 842 -18.52 -1.42 36.76
C SER A 842 -17.86 -2.36 37.77
N SER A 843 -17.05 -3.30 37.30
CA SER A 843 -16.30 -4.25 38.13
C SER A 843 -14.83 -3.82 38.21
N PRO A 844 -14.11 -4.10 39.31
CA PRO A 844 -12.69 -3.80 39.42
C PRO A 844 -11.88 -4.44 38.29
N GLN A 845 -11.00 -3.65 37.67
CA GLN A 845 -10.05 -4.09 36.66
C GLN A 845 -8.61 -3.97 37.17
N VAL A 846 -7.72 -4.73 36.56
CA VAL A 846 -6.29 -4.43 36.57
C VAL A 846 -5.87 -3.82 35.24
N SER A 847 -4.81 -3.01 35.22
CA SER A 847 -4.29 -2.44 33.96
C SER A 847 -3.77 -3.51 32.99
N GLY A 848 -3.26 -4.61 33.57
CA GLY A 848 -2.54 -5.65 32.85
C GLY A 848 -1.07 -5.28 32.59
N ASN A 849 -0.28 -6.28 32.21
CA ASN A 849 1.18 -6.19 32.08
C ASN A 849 1.66 -5.76 30.68
N ALA A 850 0.75 -5.47 29.74
CA ALA A 850 1.07 -4.91 28.43
C ALA A 850 0.70 -3.43 28.30
N LEU A 851 0.18 -2.79 29.34
CA LEU A 851 0.03 -1.34 29.34
C LEU A 851 1.42 -0.70 29.18
N PRO A 852 1.63 0.20 28.20
CA PRO A 852 2.94 0.82 28.01
C PRO A 852 3.37 1.64 29.23
N LEU A 853 4.69 1.68 29.49
CA LEU A 853 5.28 2.50 30.56
C LEU A 853 4.90 3.99 30.45
N SER A 854 4.60 4.45 29.24
CA SER A 854 4.30 5.84 28.92
C SER A 854 3.04 5.89 28.07
N VAL A 855 1.98 6.48 28.59
CA VAL A 855 0.67 6.59 27.93
C VAL A 855 0.36 8.07 27.66
N GLY A 856 -0.52 8.31 26.68
CA GLY A 856 -1.10 9.62 26.43
C GLY A 856 -2.11 9.93 27.53
N ASN A 857 -3.39 9.65 27.29
CA ASN A 857 -4.45 9.80 28.27
C ASN A 857 -4.76 8.45 28.95
N LEU A 858 -5.11 8.50 30.24
CA LEU A 858 -5.62 7.37 31.00
C LEU A 858 -6.95 7.77 31.65
N SER A 859 -8.05 7.13 31.27
CA SER A 859 -9.34 7.27 31.93
C SER A 859 -9.71 5.95 32.58
N CYS A 860 -10.24 5.97 33.80
CA CYS A 860 -10.61 4.73 34.48
C CYS A 860 -11.78 4.87 35.45
N GLY A 861 -12.55 3.79 35.54
CA GLY A 861 -13.38 3.46 36.68
C GLY A 861 -12.54 2.85 37.81
N ASP A 862 -12.94 1.68 38.32
CA ASP A 862 -12.17 0.99 39.36
C ASP A 862 -10.99 0.23 38.74
N LEU A 863 -9.78 0.73 38.95
CA LEU A 863 -8.57 0.23 38.31
C LEU A 863 -7.43 0.06 39.32
N THR A 864 -6.72 -1.07 39.27
CA THR A 864 -5.43 -1.23 39.95
C THR A 864 -4.31 -1.42 38.92
N LEU A 865 -3.25 -0.62 39.01
CA LEU A 865 -2.09 -0.76 38.13
C LEU A 865 -1.37 -2.09 38.38
N SER A 866 -0.89 -2.69 37.30
CA SER A 866 -0.09 -3.94 37.28
C SER A 866 1.28 -3.76 36.64
N THR A 867 1.64 -2.52 36.31
CA THR A 867 2.93 -2.11 35.75
C THR A 867 3.17 -0.63 36.07
N ASP A 868 4.43 -0.22 36.07
CA ASP A 868 4.78 1.20 36.13
C ASP A 868 4.18 1.94 34.94
N THR A 869 3.60 3.11 35.19
CA THR A 869 2.84 3.88 34.19
C THR A 869 3.07 5.38 34.37
N ASN A 870 3.48 6.05 33.30
CA ASN A 870 3.58 7.52 33.21
C ASN A 870 2.46 8.05 32.31
N VAL A 871 1.63 8.96 32.82
CA VAL A 871 0.54 9.60 32.08
C VAL A 871 1.00 10.97 31.59
N ASN A 872 1.19 11.13 30.29
CA ASN A 872 1.69 12.37 29.68
C ASN A 872 0.59 13.35 29.26
N GLY A 873 -0.61 12.84 29.02
CA GLY A 873 -1.82 13.60 28.77
C GLY A 873 -2.69 13.68 30.02
N ALA A 874 -4.00 13.56 29.84
CA ALA A 874 -4.97 13.64 30.93
C ALA A 874 -5.09 12.30 31.69
N LEU A 875 -5.01 12.37 33.03
CA LEU A 875 -5.48 11.33 33.93
C LEU A 875 -6.90 11.67 34.41
N GLN A 876 -7.87 10.81 34.12
CA GLN A 876 -9.24 10.92 34.61
C GLN A 876 -9.63 9.71 35.45
N VAL A 877 -10.23 9.96 36.63
CA VAL A 877 -10.86 8.92 37.44
C VAL A 877 -12.33 9.25 37.61
N ASP A 878 -13.18 8.29 37.23
CA ASP A 878 -14.63 8.48 37.16
C ASP A 878 -15.31 8.58 38.52
N LEU A 879 -16.52 9.13 38.52
CA LEU A 879 -17.30 9.43 39.72
C LEU A 879 -17.44 8.23 40.65
N GLY A 880 -16.96 8.37 41.88
CA GLY A 880 -17.07 7.36 42.94
C GLY A 880 -16.18 6.14 42.74
N ARG A 881 -15.21 6.21 41.83
CA ARG A 881 -14.30 5.10 41.51
C ARG A 881 -12.91 5.30 42.08
N THR A 882 -12.13 4.21 42.11
CA THR A 882 -10.77 4.21 42.68
C THR A 882 -9.72 3.81 41.65
N LEU A 883 -8.67 4.64 41.52
CA LEU A 883 -7.41 4.26 40.89
C LEU A 883 -6.39 3.87 41.97
N GLY A 884 -5.98 2.61 41.98
CA GLY A 884 -4.94 2.07 42.87
C GLY A 884 -3.60 1.90 42.15
N SER A 885 -2.49 2.31 42.76
CA SER A 885 -1.15 2.05 42.21
C SER A 885 -0.69 0.60 42.30
N GLY A 886 -1.28 -0.18 43.22
CA GLY A 886 -0.67 -1.43 43.67
C GLY A 886 0.77 -1.18 44.14
N ALA A 887 1.69 -2.09 43.82
CA ALA A 887 3.13 -1.95 44.11
C ALA A 887 3.91 -1.15 43.04
N TYR A 888 3.22 -0.46 42.12
CA TYR A 888 3.82 0.16 40.95
C TYR A 888 3.90 1.69 41.05
N THR A 889 4.67 2.28 40.15
CA THR A 889 4.84 3.72 40.01
C THR A 889 3.78 4.31 39.08
N LEU A 890 3.04 5.31 39.55
CA LEU A 890 2.23 6.21 38.76
C LEU A 890 2.95 7.56 38.62
N GLY A 891 3.42 7.87 37.41
CA GLY A 891 3.99 9.18 37.07
C GLY A 891 2.97 10.09 36.38
N LEU A 892 2.93 11.36 36.76
CA LEU A 892 2.02 12.36 36.21
C LEU A 892 2.82 13.45 35.49
N ASN A 893 2.61 13.63 34.19
CA ASN A 893 3.24 14.68 33.39
C ASN A 893 2.23 15.63 32.72
N GLY A 894 0.96 15.23 32.60
CA GLY A 894 -0.12 16.07 32.06
C GLY A 894 -1.17 16.47 33.11
N THR A 895 -2.40 16.75 32.69
CA THR A 895 -3.47 17.23 33.59
C THR A 895 -4.11 16.09 34.38
N THR A 896 -4.61 16.38 35.57
CA THR A 896 -5.40 15.42 36.37
C THR A 896 -6.82 15.92 36.59
N GLN A 897 -7.80 15.00 36.55
CA GLN A 897 -9.20 15.29 36.83
C GLN A 897 -9.84 14.12 37.59
N PHE A 898 -10.12 14.32 38.88
CA PHE A 898 -10.91 13.39 39.69
C PHE A 898 -12.37 13.86 39.72
N VAL A 899 -13.31 13.05 39.22
CA VAL A 899 -14.72 13.45 39.13
C VAL A 899 -15.43 13.18 40.46
N GLY A 900 -16.00 14.21 41.08
CA GLY A 900 -16.73 14.11 42.36
C GLY A 900 -15.93 13.40 43.45
N ASN A 901 -16.49 12.33 44.03
CA ASN A 901 -15.88 11.56 45.14
C ASN A 901 -14.90 10.45 44.71
N ALA A 902 -14.24 10.60 43.55
CA ALA A 902 -13.21 9.67 43.08
C ALA A 902 -11.97 9.63 43.99
N THR A 903 -11.27 8.48 44.04
CA THR A 903 -10.11 8.24 44.91
C THR A 903 -8.88 7.82 44.12
N LEU A 904 -7.73 8.45 44.40
CA LEU A 904 -6.40 7.96 44.04
C LEU A 904 -5.77 7.31 45.27
N ASN A 905 -5.49 6.01 45.21
CA ASN A 905 -4.84 5.28 46.30
C ASN A 905 -3.44 4.79 45.90
N ILE A 906 -2.43 5.16 46.67
CA ILE A 906 -1.05 4.68 46.52
C ILE A 906 -0.79 3.65 47.61
N ALA A 907 -0.81 2.39 47.19
CA ALA A 907 -0.70 1.25 48.10
C ALA A 907 0.74 1.02 48.57
N ASN A 908 0.91 0.16 49.58
CA ASN A 908 2.22 -0.24 50.09
C ASN A 908 3.15 -0.73 48.96
N GLY A 909 4.37 -0.17 48.89
CA GLY A 909 5.35 -0.44 47.84
C GLY A 909 5.14 0.36 46.56
N GLY A 910 3.95 0.95 46.35
CA GLY A 910 3.66 1.82 45.21
C GLY A 910 4.29 3.21 45.35
N ARG A 911 4.37 3.93 44.23
CA ARG A 911 4.92 5.28 44.15
C ARG A 911 4.01 6.20 43.35
N LEU A 912 3.71 7.38 43.86
CA LEU A 912 3.16 8.48 43.07
C LEU A 912 4.25 9.50 42.80
N ASN A 913 4.61 9.70 41.53
CA ASN A 913 5.45 10.81 41.11
C ASN A 913 4.58 11.87 40.44
N THR A 914 4.36 12.97 41.15
CA THR A 914 3.56 14.10 40.66
C THR A 914 4.32 15.00 39.68
N ASN A 915 5.64 14.82 39.52
CA ASN A 915 6.52 15.74 38.79
C ASN A 915 6.19 17.20 39.13
N GLN A 916 5.89 18.03 38.14
CA GLN A 916 5.46 19.43 38.34
C GLN A 916 3.94 19.59 38.33
N VAL A 917 3.18 18.50 38.16
CA VAL A 917 1.73 18.52 37.96
C VAL A 917 0.99 18.86 39.25
N VAL A 918 -0.02 19.72 39.11
CA VAL A 918 -1.04 19.97 40.15
C VAL A 918 -2.04 18.82 40.11
N VAL A 919 -2.20 18.14 41.24
CA VAL A 919 -3.17 17.07 41.40
C VAL A 919 -4.52 17.71 41.72
N ASN A 920 -5.42 17.77 40.74
CA ASN A 920 -6.68 18.50 40.81
C ASN A 920 -7.87 17.55 40.84
N GLY A 921 -8.68 17.63 41.89
CA GLY A 921 -9.87 16.84 42.07
C GLY A 921 -11.13 17.67 42.35
N GLY A 922 -12.27 17.12 41.92
CA GLY A 922 -13.58 17.69 42.18
C GLY A 922 -13.97 17.64 43.66
N THR A 923 -15.18 18.12 43.95
CA THR A 923 -15.74 18.10 45.30
C THR A 923 -15.79 16.67 45.86
N ASN A 924 -15.21 16.47 47.05
CA ASN A 924 -15.12 15.21 47.79
C ASN A 924 -14.14 14.17 47.23
N SER A 925 -13.29 14.52 46.27
CA SER A 925 -12.23 13.61 45.80
C SER A 925 -11.22 13.31 46.90
N SER A 926 -10.55 12.16 46.80
CA SER A 926 -9.59 11.71 47.81
C SER A 926 -8.23 11.30 47.24
N LEU A 927 -7.15 11.66 47.92
CA LEU A 927 -5.81 11.11 47.73
C LEU A 927 -5.41 10.36 48.99
N VAL A 928 -5.09 9.08 48.86
CA VAL A 928 -4.64 8.20 49.94
C VAL A 928 -3.25 7.70 49.63
N VAL A 929 -2.31 7.87 50.56
CA VAL A 929 -0.95 7.31 50.50
C VAL A 929 -0.76 6.40 51.70
N ASP A 930 -0.76 5.09 51.45
CA ASP A 930 -0.71 4.05 52.48
C ASP A 930 0.67 3.93 53.14
N ALA A 931 0.73 3.22 54.27
CA ALA A 931 2.00 2.87 54.91
C ALA A 931 2.90 2.08 53.93
N GLY A 932 4.19 2.45 53.87
CA GLY A 932 5.19 1.86 52.97
C GLY A 932 5.16 2.38 51.52
N ALA A 933 4.17 3.21 51.15
CA ALA A 933 4.13 3.86 49.84
C ALA A 933 5.13 5.02 49.72
N THR A 934 5.36 5.51 48.50
CA THR A 934 6.22 6.68 48.22
C THR A 934 5.44 7.78 47.51
N LEU A 935 5.52 9.02 48.01
CA LEU A 935 5.03 10.22 47.33
C LEU A 935 6.21 11.11 46.92
N GLU A 936 6.31 11.41 45.63
CA GLU A 936 7.36 12.23 45.04
C GLU A 936 6.78 13.48 44.36
N THR A 937 7.45 14.62 44.53
CA THR A 937 7.11 15.87 43.87
C THR A 937 8.33 16.65 43.40
N LYS A 938 8.21 17.25 42.21
CA LYS A 938 9.16 18.19 41.60
C LYS A 938 8.61 19.62 41.52
N ASN A 939 7.39 19.85 42.00
CA ASN A 939 6.74 21.15 41.99
C ASN A 939 7.33 22.06 43.09
N ALA A 940 7.58 23.33 42.78
CA ALA A 940 8.13 24.33 43.70
C ALA A 940 7.29 24.53 44.98
N ALA A 941 5.98 24.33 44.92
CA ALA A 941 5.11 24.43 46.10
C ALA A 941 5.24 23.22 47.05
N GLY A 942 5.82 22.10 46.58
CA GLY A 942 5.76 20.80 47.25
C GLY A 942 4.34 20.45 47.70
N LEU A 943 4.17 19.81 48.86
CA LEU A 943 2.85 19.33 49.31
C LEU A 943 1.98 20.46 49.92
N HIS A 944 1.89 21.60 49.24
CA HIS A 944 1.02 22.73 49.57
C HIS A 944 -0.36 22.61 48.88
N PHE A 945 -1.33 23.37 49.35
CA PHE A 945 -2.70 23.40 48.81
C PHE A 945 -2.76 23.75 47.31
N ASP A 946 -1.81 24.56 46.83
CA ASP A 946 -1.73 24.95 45.41
C ASP A 946 -1.29 23.79 44.51
N GLN A 947 -0.61 22.78 45.06
CA GLN A 947 -0.19 21.56 44.34
C GLN A 947 -1.20 20.42 44.46
N MET A 948 -1.89 20.32 45.60
CA MET A 948 -2.88 19.28 45.86
C MET A 948 -4.26 19.91 46.06
N GLN A 949 -4.93 20.17 44.93
CA GLN A 949 -6.29 20.68 44.89
C GLN A 949 -7.29 19.51 44.97
N ILE A 950 -7.16 18.69 46.01
CA ILE A 950 -8.03 17.54 46.30
C ILE A 950 -8.74 17.80 47.63
N SER A 951 -10.01 17.41 47.72
CA SER A 951 -10.84 17.69 48.90
C SER A 951 -10.37 16.95 50.16
N ASN A 952 -10.02 15.66 50.03
CA ASN A 952 -9.63 14.82 51.15
C ASN A 952 -8.23 14.24 50.92
N ILE A 953 -7.27 14.56 51.79
CA ILE A 953 -5.88 14.11 51.65
C ILE A 953 -5.48 13.32 52.88
N SER A 954 -5.13 12.04 52.69
CA SER A 954 -4.70 11.12 53.74
C SER A 954 -3.29 10.62 53.45
N LEU A 955 -2.29 11.24 54.10
CA LEU A 955 -0.89 10.90 53.95
C LEU A 955 -0.40 10.12 55.18
N SER A 956 0.09 8.89 54.98
CA SER A 956 0.53 8.03 56.08
C SER A 956 1.83 8.50 56.72
N SER A 957 1.91 8.41 58.06
CA SER A 957 3.13 8.66 58.81
C SER A 957 4.22 7.59 58.64
N SER A 958 3.86 6.47 58.00
CA SER A 958 4.77 5.36 57.69
C SER A 958 5.05 5.26 56.18
N ALA A 959 4.79 6.33 55.42
CA ALA A 959 5.14 6.45 54.01
C ALA A 959 6.43 7.25 53.80
N LYS A 960 6.95 7.19 52.57
CA LYS A 960 8.18 7.85 52.14
C LYS A 960 7.84 9.09 51.31
N TYR A 961 8.58 10.17 51.49
CA TYR A 961 8.34 11.44 50.80
C TYR A 961 9.62 11.94 50.13
N VAL A 962 9.53 12.27 48.84
CA VAL A 962 10.68 12.63 48.00
C VAL A 962 10.47 14.01 47.37
N TYR A 963 11.46 14.87 47.51
CA TYR A 963 11.51 16.20 46.89
C TYR A 963 12.65 16.23 45.87
N ASP A 964 12.31 16.25 44.58
CA ASP A 964 13.23 16.11 43.44
C ASP A 964 13.02 17.22 42.39
N GLY A 965 12.63 18.41 42.83
CA GLY A 965 12.44 19.58 41.97
C GLY A 965 13.77 20.17 41.49
N SER A 966 13.71 21.03 40.47
CA SER A 966 14.86 21.82 39.98
C SER A 966 14.85 23.28 40.46
N SER A 967 13.71 23.74 41.00
CA SER A 967 13.53 25.05 41.64
C SER A 967 13.44 24.87 43.15
N ALA A 968 13.64 25.93 43.92
CA ALA A 968 13.46 25.86 45.38
C ALA A 968 12.05 25.32 45.72
N GLN A 969 12.00 24.38 46.66
CA GLN A 969 10.76 23.74 47.09
C GLN A 969 10.44 24.06 48.54
N ASN A 970 9.16 24.06 48.89
CA ASN A 970 8.71 23.91 50.27
C ASN A 970 8.26 22.47 50.49
N THR A 971 8.37 21.93 51.70
CA THR A 971 7.73 20.62 51.97
C THR A 971 6.21 20.70 51.90
N GLY A 972 5.65 21.86 52.25
CA GLY A 972 4.21 22.10 52.30
C GLY A 972 3.57 21.59 53.59
N PHE A 973 2.39 22.11 53.90
CA PHE A 973 1.67 21.84 55.15
C PHE A 973 0.97 20.47 55.19
N HIS A 974 0.86 19.77 54.06
CA HIS A 974 0.32 18.41 54.06
C HIS A 974 1.36 17.36 54.46
N LEU A 975 2.67 17.66 54.44
CA LEU A 975 3.68 16.71 54.91
C LEU A 975 3.38 16.31 56.37
N PRO A 976 3.20 15.01 56.69
CA PRO A 976 2.98 14.58 58.06
C PRO A 976 4.16 14.94 58.97
N ALA A 977 3.88 15.29 60.23
CA ALA A 977 4.92 15.59 61.23
C ALA A 977 5.87 14.41 61.51
N THR A 978 5.41 13.18 61.22
CA THR A 978 6.21 11.95 61.27
C THR A 978 6.08 11.25 59.94
N VAL A 979 7.20 10.79 59.38
CA VAL A 979 7.30 10.07 58.12
C VAL A 979 8.24 8.87 58.27
N ASP A 980 8.14 7.88 57.40
CA ASP A 980 9.11 6.77 57.39
C ASP A 980 10.47 7.26 56.90
N THR A 981 10.48 7.78 55.68
CA THR A 981 11.68 8.27 55.01
C THR A 981 11.42 9.63 54.39
N LEU A 982 12.33 10.59 54.62
CA LEU A 982 12.36 11.87 53.91
C LEU A 982 13.59 11.91 53.00
N THR A 983 13.36 12.10 51.71
CA THR A 983 14.42 12.17 50.69
C THR A 983 14.45 13.53 50.04
N ILE A 984 15.63 14.15 50.06
CA ILE A 984 15.92 15.43 49.40
C ILE A 984 16.88 15.15 48.24
N SER A 985 16.37 15.27 47.03
CA SER A 985 17.10 15.14 45.77
C SER A 985 17.08 16.43 44.95
N ASN A 986 16.46 17.49 45.44
CA ASN A 986 16.47 18.79 44.78
C ASN A 986 17.87 19.43 44.87
N PRO A 987 18.51 19.85 43.76
CA PRO A 987 19.85 20.44 43.80
C PRO A 987 19.88 21.86 44.40
N THR A 988 18.71 22.48 44.60
CA THR A 988 18.54 23.79 45.24
C THR A 988 18.11 23.62 46.70
N THR A 989 17.32 24.54 47.25
CA THR A 989 16.86 24.49 48.64
C THR A 989 15.45 23.87 48.73
N VAL A 990 15.28 22.90 49.64
CA VAL A 990 13.97 22.46 50.14
C VAL A 990 13.77 23.02 51.54
N THR A 991 12.73 23.81 51.75
CA THR A 991 12.42 24.45 53.02
C THR A 991 11.34 23.68 53.77
N LEU A 992 11.61 23.31 55.03
CA LEU A 992 10.61 22.67 55.89
C LEU A 992 9.48 23.65 56.24
N SER A 993 8.24 23.19 56.10
CA SER A 993 7.04 23.93 56.51
C SER A 993 6.66 23.68 57.98
N GLY A 994 7.35 22.78 58.67
CA GLY A 994 7.14 22.45 60.08
C GLY A 994 8.19 21.44 60.59
N ALA A 995 8.14 21.12 61.88
CA ALA A 995 9.00 20.07 62.43
C ALA A 995 8.63 18.70 61.86
N THR A 996 9.64 17.93 61.47
CA THR A 996 9.44 16.62 60.83
C THR A 996 10.30 15.57 61.51
N THR A 997 9.74 14.38 61.70
CA THR A 997 10.44 13.21 62.24
C THR A 997 10.51 12.11 61.18
N ALA A 998 11.71 11.74 60.74
CA ALA A 998 11.95 10.54 59.94
C ALA A 998 12.21 9.35 60.88
N THR A 999 11.37 8.31 60.81
CA THR A 999 11.50 7.15 61.71
C THR A 999 12.51 6.12 61.21
N THR A 1000 12.77 6.09 59.91
CA THR A 1000 13.66 5.10 59.29
C THR A 1000 14.88 5.78 58.67
N GLN A 1001 14.68 6.81 57.83
CA GLN A 1001 15.80 7.42 57.12
C GLN A 1001 15.58 8.88 56.71
N LEU A 1002 16.63 9.70 56.82
CA LEU A 1002 16.78 10.97 56.13
C LEU A 1002 17.84 10.82 55.04
N VAL A 1003 17.47 11.04 53.78
CA VAL A 1003 18.34 10.89 52.62
C VAL A 1003 18.57 12.24 51.97
N LEU A 1004 19.83 12.68 51.86
CA LEU A 1004 20.22 13.93 51.22
C LEU A 1004 21.07 13.62 49.98
N ASN A 1005 20.43 13.39 48.84
CA ASN A 1005 21.14 13.08 47.60
C ASN A 1005 21.83 14.31 47.00
N GLN A 1006 21.26 15.51 47.16
CA GLN A 1006 21.86 16.77 46.70
C GLN A 1006 21.12 17.97 47.32
N GLY A 1007 21.74 19.15 47.24
CA GLY A 1007 21.14 20.43 47.63
C GLY A 1007 21.06 20.66 49.15
N CYS A 1008 20.18 21.58 49.54
CA CYS A 1008 20.06 22.04 50.92
C CYS A 1008 18.65 21.75 51.48
N LEU A 1009 18.57 21.11 52.66
CA LEU A 1009 17.36 21.10 53.47
C LEU A 1009 17.41 22.25 54.47
N ASP A 1010 16.68 23.34 54.23
CA ASP A 1010 16.55 24.45 55.18
C ASP A 1010 15.43 24.14 56.19
N THR A 1011 15.77 24.06 57.48
CA THR A 1011 14.78 23.73 58.51
C THR A 1011 13.89 24.92 58.87
N ASN A 1012 14.21 26.14 58.41
CA ASN A 1012 13.43 27.36 58.64
C ASN A 1012 13.07 27.59 60.12
N GLY A 1013 14.03 27.32 61.01
CA GLY A 1013 13.85 27.41 62.46
C GLY A 1013 13.10 26.23 63.11
N ALA A 1014 12.60 25.27 62.32
CA ALA A 1014 12.11 23.99 62.83
C ALA A 1014 13.26 23.00 63.07
N THR A 1015 12.92 21.82 63.58
CA THR A 1015 13.86 20.71 63.82
C THR A 1015 13.50 19.53 62.92
N ILE A 1016 14.49 18.99 62.21
CA ILE A 1016 14.39 17.66 61.59
C ILE A 1016 14.89 16.62 62.59
N VAL A 1017 14.06 15.62 62.86
CA VAL A 1017 14.34 14.56 63.83
C VAL A 1017 14.53 13.24 63.10
N VAL A 1018 15.56 12.48 63.46
CA VAL A 1018 15.77 11.11 62.98
C VAL A 1018 15.66 10.19 64.19
N ASN A 1019 14.57 9.42 64.23
CA ASN A 1019 14.16 8.64 65.40
C ASN A 1019 14.64 7.18 65.34
N THR A 1020 15.85 6.98 64.83
CA THR A 1020 16.50 5.67 64.74
C THR A 1020 18.03 5.83 64.70
N ASP A 1021 18.74 4.83 65.19
CA ASP A 1021 20.21 4.84 65.34
C ASP A 1021 20.95 4.05 64.25
N GLY A 1022 20.26 3.72 63.16
CA GLY A 1022 20.93 3.09 62.03
C GLY A 1022 22.12 3.93 61.55
N GLN A 1023 23.25 3.30 61.25
CA GLN A 1023 24.40 3.99 60.62
C GLN A 1023 23.94 4.75 59.37
N ASN A 1024 23.08 4.11 58.57
CA ASN A 1024 22.49 4.67 57.35
C ASN A 1024 21.17 5.43 57.59
N ALA A 1025 20.80 5.74 58.83
CA ALA A 1025 19.60 6.51 59.14
C ALA A 1025 19.69 7.95 58.64
N VAL A 1026 20.91 8.46 58.44
CA VAL A 1026 21.17 9.71 57.74
C VAL A 1026 22.22 9.42 56.67
N THR A 1027 21.90 9.70 55.41
CA THR A 1027 22.85 9.59 54.30
C THR A 1027 22.94 10.92 53.57
N ARG A 1028 24.13 11.22 53.02
CA ARG A 1028 24.35 12.42 52.23
C ARG A 1028 25.30 12.18 51.06
N SER A 1029 25.15 12.94 49.99
CA SER A 1029 26.22 13.16 48.99
C SER A 1029 27.08 14.38 49.35
N ASN A 1030 28.23 14.56 48.66
CA ASN A 1030 29.24 15.55 49.02
C ASN A 1030 28.73 17.00 49.10
N ASN A 1031 27.75 17.36 48.27
CA ASN A 1031 27.21 18.72 48.17
C ASN A 1031 25.88 18.90 48.93
N ALA A 1032 25.45 17.90 49.70
CA ALA A 1032 24.16 17.91 50.36
C ALA A 1032 24.29 18.22 51.86
N PHE A 1033 23.50 19.16 52.37
CA PHE A 1033 23.53 19.57 53.78
C PHE A 1033 22.17 20.06 54.29
N ILE A 1034 22.09 20.22 55.61
CA ILE A 1034 20.94 20.75 56.35
C ILE A 1034 21.32 22.12 56.88
N LYS A 1035 20.57 23.14 56.49
CA LYS A 1035 20.68 24.47 57.06
C LYS A 1035 19.70 24.59 58.23
N GLY A 1036 20.21 24.44 59.44
CA GLY A 1036 19.41 24.50 60.67
C GLY A 1036 19.71 23.36 61.64
N THR A 1037 18.67 22.85 62.30
CA THR A 1037 18.82 21.95 63.45
C THR A 1037 18.45 20.51 63.12
N LEU A 1038 19.41 19.58 63.29
CA LEU A 1038 19.21 18.13 63.20
C LEU A 1038 19.28 17.49 64.58
N LYS A 1039 18.26 16.73 64.95
CA LYS A 1039 18.23 15.91 66.17
C LYS A 1039 18.22 14.42 65.80
N ARG A 1040 19.15 13.62 66.33
CA ARG A 1040 19.17 12.16 66.12
C ARG A 1040 19.07 11.42 67.44
N TYR A 1041 18.30 10.34 67.45
CA TYR A 1041 18.21 9.39 68.56
C TYR A 1041 19.25 8.28 68.42
N PHE A 1042 19.78 7.81 69.55
CA PHE A 1042 20.72 6.70 69.59
C PHE A 1042 20.23 5.59 70.54
N ASP A 1043 20.53 4.35 70.15
CA ASP A 1043 20.09 3.08 70.70
C ASP A 1043 21.34 2.24 71.12
N ARG A 1044 21.11 1.08 71.76
CA ARG A 1044 22.12 0.28 72.46
C ARG A 1044 23.20 -0.26 71.51
N ASN A 1045 24.39 0.35 71.60
CA ASN A 1045 25.69 -0.06 71.04
C ASN A 1045 25.97 0.52 69.65
N LEU A 1046 26.68 1.65 69.63
CA LEU A 1046 26.93 2.41 68.41
C LEU A 1046 27.84 1.73 67.37
N GLY A 1047 28.52 0.65 67.75
CA GLY A 1047 29.55 0.01 66.91
C GLY A 1047 30.68 0.98 66.56
N ASP A 1048 31.73 0.49 65.91
CA ASP A 1048 32.94 1.29 65.62
C ASP A 1048 32.74 2.26 64.42
N THR A 1049 31.64 3.02 64.37
CA THR A 1049 31.30 3.89 63.22
C THR A 1049 30.70 5.23 63.61
N PHE A 1050 31.16 6.31 62.97
CA PHE A 1050 30.61 7.66 63.13
C PHE A 1050 29.14 7.74 62.69
N ARG A 1051 28.41 8.64 63.35
CA ARG A 1051 27.07 9.06 62.98
C ARG A 1051 27.15 10.49 62.46
N ILE A 1052 26.90 10.63 61.15
CA ILE A 1052 27.06 11.90 60.48
C ILE A 1052 26.00 12.95 60.88
N TYR A 1053 26.39 14.20 61.08
CA TYR A 1053 25.43 15.30 61.16
C TYR A 1053 25.66 16.23 59.98
N PRO A 1054 24.95 16.05 58.86
CA PRO A 1054 25.13 16.82 57.64
C PRO A 1054 24.63 18.27 57.77
N VAL A 1055 24.88 18.97 58.87
CA VAL A 1055 24.48 20.36 59.08
C VAL A 1055 25.51 21.34 58.52
N GLY A 1056 25.06 22.52 58.13
CA GLY A 1056 25.88 23.55 57.50
C GLY A 1056 25.11 24.85 57.29
N THR A 1057 25.70 25.80 56.56
CA THR A 1057 25.12 27.13 56.30
C THR A 1057 24.98 27.41 54.81
N SER A 1058 26.06 27.23 54.06
CA SER A 1058 26.13 27.30 52.59
C SER A 1058 26.68 26.01 51.96
N VAL A 1059 27.45 25.25 52.73
CA VAL A 1059 27.98 23.92 52.43
C VAL A 1059 28.03 23.11 53.74
N TYR A 1060 28.33 21.82 53.65
CA TYR A 1060 28.52 20.96 54.82
C TYR A 1060 29.67 21.45 55.70
N ALA A 1061 29.41 21.64 56.98
CA ALA A 1061 30.39 21.96 58.01
C ALA A 1061 29.83 21.48 59.38
N GLY A 1062 29.62 20.17 59.46
CA GLY A 1062 28.88 19.53 60.55
C GLY A 1062 29.72 19.04 61.71
N VAL A 1063 29.08 18.29 62.60
CA VAL A 1063 29.74 17.61 63.72
C VAL A 1063 29.42 16.12 63.66
N ASP A 1064 30.38 15.31 63.25
CA ASP A 1064 30.21 13.86 63.24
C ASP A 1064 30.48 13.30 64.63
N ILE A 1065 29.61 12.41 65.10
CA ILE A 1065 29.63 11.91 66.47
C ILE A 1065 29.97 10.44 66.48
N TYR A 1066 30.96 10.07 67.27
CA TYR A 1066 31.26 8.69 67.61
C TYR A 1066 31.01 8.46 69.11
N ASN A 1067 30.52 7.28 69.46
CA ASN A 1067 30.35 6.89 70.86
C ASN A 1067 31.15 5.62 71.11
N SER A 1068 32.15 5.73 71.97
CA SER A 1068 32.96 4.59 72.39
C SER A 1068 32.11 3.68 73.30
N PRO A 1069 32.21 2.34 73.20
CA PRO A 1069 31.34 1.40 73.91
C PRO A 1069 31.65 1.32 75.42
N ALA A 1070 31.41 2.40 76.16
CA ALA A 1070 31.52 2.45 77.60
C ALA A 1070 30.16 2.86 78.20
N SER A 1071 29.31 1.84 78.40
CA SER A 1071 27.94 1.82 79.00
C SER A 1071 26.77 2.20 78.09
N ALA A 1072 25.68 1.42 78.21
CA ALA A 1072 24.45 1.59 77.44
C ALA A 1072 23.77 2.92 77.79
N GLN A 1073 23.72 3.84 76.82
CA GLN A 1073 23.08 5.13 76.97
C GLN A 1073 22.07 5.32 75.83
N THR A 1074 20.80 5.48 76.20
CA THR A 1074 19.73 5.84 75.28
C THR A 1074 19.47 7.33 75.40
N GLY A 1075 19.45 8.02 74.28
CA GLY A 1075 19.36 9.47 74.29
C GLY A 1075 19.21 10.05 72.90
N TYR A 1076 19.26 11.37 72.81
CA TYR A 1076 19.39 12.08 71.54
C TYR A 1076 20.44 13.18 71.61
N VAL A 1077 21.10 13.45 70.48
CA VAL A 1077 21.97 14.61 70.29
C VAL A 1077 21.35 15.51 69.24
N THR A 1078 21.44 16.81 69.46
CA THR A 1078 20.95 17.87 68.58
C THR A 1078 22.12 18.74 68.18
N VAL A 1079 22.30 18.94 66.88
CA VAL A 1079 23.40 19.72 66.31
C VAL A 1079 22.84 20.78 65.36
N SER A 1080 23.40 21.98 65.44
CA SER A 1080 23.27 23.04 64.43
C SER A 1080 24.61 23.74 64.20
N THR A 1081 24.80 24.28 63.01
CA THR A 1081 25.99 25.07 62.62
C THR A 1081 25.57 26.48 62.26
N THR A 1082 26.38 27.48 62.62
CA THR A 1082 26.16 28.89 62.26
C THR A 1082 27.48 29.54 61.89
N ASP A 1083 27.48 30.42 60.88
CA ASP A 1083 28.64 31.24 60.51
C ASP A 1083 28.64 32.51 61.36
N GLY A 1084 29.82 33.05 61.68
CA GLY A 1084 29.94 34.24 62.51
C GLY A 1084 30.27 33.96 63.97
N ASP A 1085 30.20 35.05 64.75
CA ASP A 1085 30.49 35.05 66.18
C ASP A 1085 29.49 34.17 66.97
N PRO A 1086 29.98 33.39 67.96
CA PRO A 1086 29.12 32.65 68.86
C PRO A 1086 28.10 33.51 69.63
N PRO A 1087 26.95 32.96 70.03
CA PRO A 1087 25.90 33.72 70.70
C PRO A 1087 26.40 34.35 72.02
N SER A 1088 26.07 35.62 72.23
CA SER A 1088 26.45 36.39 73.44
C SER A 1088 27.97 36.56 73.66
N ALA A 1089 28.78 36.33 72.64
CA ALA A 1089 30.21 36.57 72.65
C ALA A 1089 30.64 37.34 71.39
N VAL A 1090 31.78 38.01 71.45
CA VAL A 1090 32.45 38.60 70.28
C VAL A 1090 33.75 37.83 70.06
N ALA A 1091 33.99 37.42 68.82
CA ALA A 1091 35.17 36.68 68.45
C ALA A 1091 36.33 37.66 68.11
N PRO A 1092 37.45 37.65 68.85
CA PRO A 1092 38.63 38.42 68.45
C PRO A 1092 39.28 37.86 67.17
N SER A 1093 40.24 38.59 66.59
CA SER A 1093 41.04 38.06 65.48
C SER A 1093 41.74 36.75 65.90
N GLY A 1094 41.66 35.71 65.06
CA GLY A 1094 42.23 34.40 65.37
C GLY A 1094 41.22 33.41 65.97
N VAL A 1095 39.92 33.63 65.79
CA VAL A 1095 38.85 32.66 66.01
C VAL A 1095 38.26 32.25 64.67
N LEU A 1096 37.81 31.01 64.57
CA LEU A 1096 37.11 30.47 63.42
C LEU A 1096 35.78 31.22 63.23
N ASP A 1097 35.46 31.62 62.00
CA ASP A 1097 34.22 32.33 61.66
C ASP A 1097 33.00 31.38 61.58
N ARG A 1098 32.89 30.49 62.57
CA ARG A 1098 31.87 29.45 62.67
C ARG A 1098 31.75 28.97 64.10
N TYR A 1099 30.53 28.59 64.49
CA TYR A 1099 30.29 27.83 65.70
C TYR A 1099 29.27 26.71 65.50
N TRP A 1100 29.37 25.70 66.36
CA TRP A 1100 28.45 24.56 66.42
C TRP A 1100 27.74 24.55 67.75
N THR A 1101 26.43 24.36 67.75
CA THR A 1101 25.67 24.09 68.98
C THR A 1101 25.39 22.61 69.07
N VAL A 1102 25.99 21.94 70.06
CA VAL A 1102 25.80 20.52 70.32
C VAL A 1102 25.12 20.39 71.68
N THR A 1103 23.91 19.83 71.71
CA THR A 1103 23.19 19.53 72.96
C THR A 1103 22.77 18.08 72.96
N ALA A 1104 22.79 17.43 74.13
CA ALA A 1104 22.34 16.05 74.22
C ALA A 1104 21.57 15.77 75.50
N THR A 1105 20.73 14.75 75.46
CA THR A 1105 20.00 14.22 76.62
C THR A 1105 20.21 12.72 76.69
N GLY A 1106 20.50 12.19 77.88
CA GLY A 1106 20.66 10.75 78.09
C GLY A 1106 22.07 10.20 77.85
N PHE A 1107 23.07 11.05 77.58
CA PHE A 1107 24.47 10.65 77.38
C PHE A 1107 25.41 11.17 78.48
N ASN A 1108 26.46 10.41 78.76
CA ASN A 1108 27.67 10.85 79.43
C ASN A 1108 28.60 11.47 78.38
N PRO A 1109 28.87 12.79 78.43
CA PRO A 1109 29.74 13.47 77.47
C PRO A 1109 31.11 12.78 77.33
N ALA A 1110 31.68 12.28 78.42
CA ALA A 1110 33.03 11.69 78.43
C ALA A 1110 33.16 10.37 77.63
N GLY A 1111 32.04 9.78 77.19
CA GLY A 1111 32.02 8.58 76.33
C GLY A 1111 31.99 8.86 74.83
N LEU A 1112 31.80 10.13 74.43
CA LEU A 1112 31.70 10.53 73.04
C LEU A 1112 33.03 11.06 72.48
N GLU A 1113 33.12 11.00 71.17
CA GLU A 1113 34.09 11.69 70.33
C GLU A 1113 33.32 12.58 69.35
N LEU A 1114 33.78 13.82 69.19
CA LEU A 1114 33.21 14.79 68.25
C LEU A 1114 34.26 15.16 67.21
N GLN A 1115 33.88 15.04 65.94
CA GLN A 1115 34.65 15.54 64.80
C GLN A 1115 33.97 16.78 64.23
N PHE A 1116 34.59 17.93 64.42
CA PHE A 1116 34.12 19.20 63.90
C PHE A 1116 34.70 19.43 62.51
N HIS A 1117 33.83 19.60 61.51
CA HIS A 1117 34.22 19.88 60.13
C HIS A 1117 34.05 21.37 59.85
N TYR A 1118 35.11 22.03 59.42
CA TYR A 1118 35.12 23.45 59.03
C TYR A 1118 35.54 23.62 57.56
N LEU A 1119 35.48 24.84 57.07
CA LEU A 1119 35.86 25.23 55.72
C LEU A 1119 37.11 26.11 55.76
N ASP A 1120 37.90 26.08 54.69
CA ASP A 1120 39.02 27.01 54.52
C ASP A 1120 38.55 28.48 54.62
N SER A 1121 37.33 28.77 54.14
CA SER A 1121 36.73 30.09 54.20
C SER A 1121 36.42 30.57 55.62
N ASP A 1122 36.31 29.66 56.59
CA ASP A 1122 36.04 30.00 57.99
C ASP A 1122 37.31 30.44 58.72
N VAL A 1123 38.48 30.10 58.16
CA VAL A 1123 39.80 30.44 58.70
C VAL A 1123 40.11 31.88 58.29
N THR A 1124 39.61 32.82 59.09
CA THR A 1124 39.76 34.24 58.80
C THR A 1124 40.80 34.92 59.70
N GLY A 1125 41.37 36.02 59.21
CA GLY A 1125 42.30 36.85 59.98
C GLY A 1125 43.62 36.15 60.30
N THR A 1126 43.93 35.99 61.60
CA THR A 1126 45.21 35.47 62.11
C THR A 1126 45.13 34.04 62.62
N LEU A 1127 44.02 33.33 62.39
CA LEU A 1127 43.84 31.95 62.86
C LEU A 1127 44.88 31.02 62.19
N ASN A 1128 45.59 30.22 63.00
CA ASN A 1128 46.55 29.25 62.51
C ASN A 1128 46.04 27.83 62.77
N GLU A 1129 45.65 27.14 61.70
CA GLU A 1129 45.04 25.81 61.75
C GLU A 1129 45.95 24.73 62.36
N ASN A 1130 47.27 24.91 62.26
CA ASN A 1130 48.23 23.96 62.83
C ASN A 1130 48.31 24.04 64.36
N THR A 1131 47.88 25.18 64.94
CA THR A 1131 48.07 25.47 66.36
C THR A 1131 46.79 25.88 67.08
N MET A 1132 45.65 25.94 66.40
CA MET A 1132 44.39 26.33 67.03
C MET A 1132 44.07 25.41 68.23
N VAL A 1133 43.03 25.72 68.98
CA VAL A 1133 42.43 24.95 70.09
C VAL A 1133 40.92 24.96 69.90
N LEU A 1134 40.20 23.98 70.44
CA LEU A 1134 38.74 24.06 70.53
C LEU A 1134 38.38 25.01 71.68
N ALA A 1135 37.32 25.78 71.51
CA ALA A 1135 36.76 26.61 72.58
C ALA A 1135 35.29 26.24 72.76
N ARG A 1136 34.89 25.94 74.00
CA ARG A 1136 33.50 25.64 74.34
C ARG A 1136 32.93 26.62 75.34
N TYR A 1137 31.64 26.88 75.28
CA TYR A 1137 30.97 27.72 76.27
C TYR A 1137 30.56 26.88 77.49
N ASN A 1138 31.10 27.12 78.67
CA ASN A 1138 30.77 26.35 79.88
C ASN A 1138 30.44 27.30 81.04
N ALA A 1139 29.25 27.13 81.63
CA ALA A 1139 28.80 27.85 82.82
C ALA A 1139 29.04 29.38 82.81
N GLY A 1140 28.89 30.05 81.66
CA GLY A 1140 29.05 31.50 81.53
C GLY A 1140 30.42 31.99 81.03
N ALA A 1141 31.36 31.10 80.74
CA ALA A 1141 32.70 31.41 80.23
C ALA A 1141 33.07 30.54 79.03
N TRP A 1142 34.03 31.00 78.22
CA TRP A 1142 34.65 30.16 77.19
C TRP A 1142 35.86 29.44 77.78
N GLU A 1143 35.92 28.13 77.55
CA GLU A 1143 36.97 27.22 78.00
C GLU A 1143 37.72 26.67 76.79
N GLU A 1144 39.04 26.88 76.74
CA GLU A 1144 39.91 26.34 75.69
C GLU A 1144 40.30 24.89 76.00
N ILE A 1145 40.28 24.07 74.97
CA ILE A 1145 40.58 22.65 75.00
C ILE A 1145 41.60 22.37 73.88
N THR A 1146 42.74 21.80 74.26
CA THR A 1146 43.68 21.26 73.28
C THR A 1146 43.08 19.99 72.70
N PRO A 1147 42.72 19.96 71.40
CA PRO A 1147 42.09 18.77 70.85
C PRO A 1147 43.08 17.63 70.66
N ASP A 1148 42.55 16.43 70.66
CA ASP A 1148 43.32 15.21 70.47
C ASP A 1148 43.88 15.08 69.05
N PHE A 1149 43.14 15.55 68.04
CA PHE A 1149 43.57 15.42 66.64
C PHE A 1149 43.18 16.62 65.78
N ARG A 1150 44.07 16.93 64.83
CA ARG A 1150 43.91 17.98 63.81
C ARG A 1150 44.26 17.40 62.45
N ASP A 1151 43.34 17.50 61.52
CA ASP A 1151 43.61 17.24 60.10
C ASP A 1151 43.29 18.52 59.31
N THR A 1152 44.32 19.30 59.05
CA THR A 1152 44.25 20.54 58.26
C THR A 1152 44.17 20.29 56.76
N SER A 1153 44.34 19.04 56.31
CA SER A 1153 44.14 18.68 54.89
C SER A 1153 42.68 18.35 54.57
N SER A 1154 41.94 17.88 55.58
CA SER A 1154 40.51 17.58 55.48
C SER A 1154 39.60 18.56 56.23
N ASN A 1155 40.20 19.59 56.86
CA ASN A 1155 39.53 20.57 57.72
C ASN A 1155 38.71 19.96 58.86
N ILE A 1156 39.36 19.10 59.65
CA ILE A 1156 38.76 18.38 60.78
C ILE A 1156 39.51 18.68 62.08
N ILE A 1157 38.76 18.93 63.15
CA ILE A 1157 39.28 18.99 64.53
C ILE A 1157 38.51 17.97 65.36
N THR A 1158 39.21 17.12 66.10
CA THR A 1158 38.60 16.02 66.85
C THR A 1158 38.87 16.15 68.34
N GLU A 1159 37.84 15.96 69.15
CA GLU A 1159 37.92 15.86 70.60
C GLU A 1159 37.43 14.48 71.05
N PHE A 1160 38.28 13.76 71.80
CA PHE A 1160 37.89 12.55 72.52
C PHE A 1160 37.41 12.89 73.92
N SER A 1161 36.58 12.02 74.50
CA SER A 1161 36.11 12.16 75.88
C SER A 1161 35.51 13.54 76.20
N VAL A 1162 34.51 13.94 75.40
CA VAL A 1162 33.91 15.28 75.44
C VAL A 1162 33.63 15.74 76.88
N PRO A 1163 34.14 16.90 77.33
CA PRO A 1163 33.99 17.34 78.71
C PRO A 1163 32.59 17.89 79.05
N GLY A 1164 31.67 17.96 78.08
CA GLY A 1164 30.31 18.47 78.22
C GLY A 1164 29.76 19.10 76.93
N PHE A 1165 28.46 18.95 76.68
CA PHE A 1165 27.78 19.51 75.51
C PHE A 1165 27.56 21.01 75.63
N SER A 1166 27.81 21.77 74.55
CA SER A 1166 27.63 23.22 74.53
C SER A 1166 27.70 23.82 73.11
N VAL A 1167 27.87 25.14 73.03
CA VAL A 1167 28.36 25.87 71.86
C VAL A 1167 29.89 25.70 71.78
N TRP A 1168 30.38 25.35 70.59
CA TRP A 1168 31.79 25.09 70.28
C TRP A 1168 32.26 25.96 69.11
N THR A 1169 33.51 26.38 69.14
CA THR A 1169 34.25 26.99 68.00
C THR A 1169 35.72 26.58 68.09
N ALA A 1170 36.58 27.09 67.20
CA ALA A 1170 38.02 26.94 67.28
C ALA A 1170 38.71 28.31 67.31
N ALA A 1171 39.83 28.43 68.02
CA ALA A 1171 40.57 29.68 68.15
C ALA A 1171 42.07 29.44 68.27
N ASN A 1172 42.90 30.46 68.03
CA ASN A 1172 44.29 30.42 68.45
C ASN A 1172 44.36 30.26 70.00
N PRO A 1173 45.42 29.63 70.54
CA PRO A 1173 45.59 29.53 71.99
C PRO A 1173 45.56 30.91 72.65
N GLY A 1174 44.71 31.09 73.66
CA GLY A 1174 44.46 32.35 74.36
C GLY A 1174 43.52 33.34 73.64
N ALA A 1175 42.93 32.95 72.51
CA ALA A 1175 42.05 33.80 71.70
C ALA A 1175 40.57 33.35 71.73
N ALA A 1176 40.14 32.52 72.68
CA ALA A 1176 38.74 32.13 72.79
C ALA A 1176 37.77 33.34 72.84
N PRO A 1177 36.53 33.19 72.34
CA PRO A 1177 35.55 34.27 72.32
C PRO A 1177 35.33 34.92 73.69
N VAL A 1178 35.06 36.23 73.70
CA VAL A 1178 34.86 36.99 74.95
C VAL A 1178 33.38 37.24 75.15
N ASN A 1179 32.86 36.92 76.35
CA ASN A 1179 31.45 37.09 76.68
C ASN A 1179 31.08 38.59 76.74
N LEU A 1180 29.99 38.99 76.06
CA LEU A 1180 29.51 40.37 76.01
C LEU A 1180 29.17 40.93 77.41
N SER A 1181 28.76 40.07 78.35
CA SER A 1181 28.50 40.46 79.75
C SER A 1181 29.72 40.95 80.52
N ARG A 1182 30.93 40.86 79.94
CA ARG A 1182 32.20 41.34 80.54
C ARG A 1182 32.63 42.72 80.03
N PHE A 1183 31.95 43.30 79.05
CA PHE A 1183 32.17 44.69 78.64
C PHE A 1183 31.35 45.63 79.53
N HIS A 1184 31.98 46.24 80.54
CA HIS A 1184 31.51 47.51 81.07
C HIS A 1184 31.87 48.60 80.04
N LEU A 1185 30.88 49.32 79.52
CA LEU A 1185 31.08 50.59 78.84
C LEU A 1185 31.32 51.66 79.93
N ASP A 1186 32.54 52.17 80.02
CA ASP A 1186 32.83 53.47 80.63
C ASP A 1186 32.65 54.58 79.59
#